data_AF-A0A5N5PGJ4-F1
#
_entry.id   AF-A0A5N5PGJ4-F1
#
_cell.length_a   1.000
_cell.length_b   1.000
_cell.length_c   1.000
_cell.angle_alpha   90.00
_cell.angle_beta   90.00
_cell.angle_gamma   90.00
#
_symmetry.space_group_name_H-M   'P 1'
#
loop_
_entity.id
_entity.type
_entity.pdbx_description
1 polymer ?
#
loop_
_entity_poly.entity_id
_entity_poly.type
_entity_poly.pdbx_seq_one_letter_code
_entity_poly.pdbx_strand_id
1 'polypeptide(L)'
;MPLSRVKSNHPGQLAIDTTNLRTLSSHVSTDGRINVQIHSNPQQLAEYFKRFQSSLGERRHKKQSQALRKNSNVFLDENVAISPRLNIAIHIVGSRGDIQPFIPIAQLLQKPPFNHRVRICTHPVFKAFVESNGVEFFSIGGDPEALMAYMVKNPGLLPSMESIKAGDIGKRRKEMTEIINGAWRSCIESGDGMGARITAAQVPDTKDLFIADAIIANPPSMAHIHCAEKLGIPLHMVFTMPWSPTQAFHHPLAAMDYGEADSKFANYLSFMAMELLTWQGLGDLINTFRTRTLRLDPISPMWGYQLLPRLRVPYTYLWSESLIPKPQDWDSHISITGFSFLNLATSYTPPVDLTEFLESGPPPVYIGFGSIVVDDPQALTQLILEAAKLANVRAIVSKGWGGVGGGEEVPDDIYLIGNCPHDWLFQRVSVVVHHGGAGTTAVGIAAGRPTVVVPFFGDQPFWGQMIASAGAGPVPVPFKKLTAAALAASITFALKPEVHVAVQKIAQGITREHGAEDAAADLQLRLDTDSLRCDVCPSKVAHWKHKKSGAHLSSFAATSLVYAGVQQPHDFKLLRHKHWYVGEGAEDPIIGALASVSSFLMSVGIATSDFSYQLKAPPAVRPRKESIKSPPTTKNANGEATLSPASPYLNDPAGEIPPSSLNIQQMQHLAHKMASKSLSPGDGTAPEGPSPTLREKRKMMWWKTRDKGEHGRAYHITRASTCYAGQLTKVGLKAPIAFFYNVANGFHNSPSYVWNGAPLRRRDEITGFGSGLKAAGKESAMGFYHALSGIVIQPYIGAKREGARGLAKGVFRAGGDLVTNIGAAVFSLPGYTLKGIEKEFAKRHLTKLTAEIMLVRLRQGIDELNHSTQAERQQVVTRWGQLYGS
;
A
#
# COMPACT_ATOMS: atom_id res chain seq x y z
N MET A 1 2.39 6.05 -30.74
CA MET A 1 3.30 4.89 -30.80
C MET A 1 3.10 4.06 -29.55
N PRO A 2 3.06 2.72 -29.61
CA PRO A 2 3.02 1.94 -28.39
C PRO A 2 4.42 1.95 -27.76
N LEU A 3 4.50 2.20 -26.46
CA LEU A 3 5.70 1.97 -25.62
C LEU A 3 6.12 0.48 -25.57
N SER A 4 5.52 -0.37 -26.42
CA SER A 4 5.77 -1.81 -26.56
C SER A 4 7.09 -2.17 -27.23
N ARG A 5 7.96 -1.20 -27.52
CA ARG A 5 9.30 -1.43 -28.08
C ARG A 5 10.44 -1.26 -27.07
N VAL A 6 10.17 -1.42 -25.78
CA VAL A 6 11.23 -1.62 -24.77
C VAL A 6 11.57 -3.11 -24.73
N LYS A 7 12.63 -3.54 -25.44
CA LYS A 7 13.26 -4.85 -25.21
C LYS A 7 14.45 -4.66 -24.26
N SER A 8 14.36 -5.25 -23.07
CA SER A 8 15.48 -5.39 -22.13
C SER A 8 16.17 -6.72 -22.44
N ASN A 9 17.43 -6.67 -22.89
CA ASN A 9 18.26 -7.88 -22.97
C ASN A 9 19.00 -8.14 -21.63
N HIS A 10 18.97 -7.21 -20.67
CA HIS A 10 19.47 -7.33 -19.29
C HIS A 10 18.69 -6.41 -18.32
N PRO A 11 18.60 -6.72 -17.01
CA PRO A 11 17.88 -5.89 -16.03
C PRO A 11 18.46 -4.46 -15.98
N GLY A 12 17.61 -3.43 -16.18
CA GLY A 12 17.98 -2.02 -15.98
C GLY A 12 18.13 -1.14 -17.24
N GLN A 13 17.64 -1.56 -18.40
CA GLN A 13 17.65 -0.75 -19.64
C GLN A 13 16.30 -0.02 -19.84
N LEU A 14 16.29 1.32 -19.82
CA LEU A 14 15.14 2.11 -20.28
C LEU A 14 15.61 3.25 -21.20
N ALA A 15 15.37 3.11 -22.51
CA ALA A 15 15.48 4.17 -23.50
C ALA A 15 14.11 4.35 -24.15
N ILE A 16 13.59 5.57 -24.21
CA ILE A 16 12.37 5.90 -24.94
C ILE A 16 12.82 6.43 -26.31
N ASP A 17 13.21 5.52 -27.20
CA ASP A 17 13.61 5.86 -28.56
C ASP A 17 12.51 5.50 -29.57
N THR A 18 12.14 6.46 -30.42
CA THR A 18 11.07 6.30 -31.40
C THR A 18 11.54 5.71 -32.73
N THR A 19 12.85 5.52 -32.94
CA THR A 19 13.38 5.16 -34.27
C THR A 19 14.64 4.28 -34.18
N ASN A 20 14.45 2.98 -34.40
CA ASN A 20 15.49 1.98 -34.65
C ASN A 20 16.42 1.55 -33.49
N LEU A 21 16.54 0.23 -33.36
CA LEU A 21 17.45 -0.47 -32.46
C LEU A 21 18.91 -0.19 -32.82
N ARG A 22 19.66 0.45 -31.91
CA ARG A 22 20.95 -0.01 -31.34
C ARG A 22 21.61 1.16 -30.59
N THR A 23 22.37 0.80 -29.55
CA THR A 23 23.31 1.61 -28.74
C THR A 23 22.73 2.68 -27.81
N LEU A 24 22.76 2.43 -26.48
CA LEU A 24 23.58 3.14 -25.47
C LEU A 24 23.03 3.13 -24.02
N SER A 25 23.93 3.50 -23.12
CA SER A 25 24.09 3.21 -21.69
C SER A 25 23.30 4.13 -20.75
N SER A 26 22.66 3.57 -19.71
CA SER A 26 22.29 4.32 -18.51
C SER A 26 23.48 4.36 -17.54
N HIS A 27 23.92 5.56 -17.17
CA HIS A 27 24.79 5.77 -16.01
C HIS A 27 23.90 6.21 -14.84
N VAL A 28 23.96 5.51 -13.71
CA VAL A 28 23.48 6.05 -12.43
C VAL A 28 24.32 7.28 -12.10
N SER A 29 23.69 8.41 -11.78
CA SER A 29 24.43 9.59 -11.34
C SER A 29 25.12 9.31 -10.01
N THR A 30 26.25 9.97 -9.76
CA THR A 30 27.02 9.79 -8.53
C THR A 30 26.25 10.11 -7.24
N ASP A 31 25.16 10.88 -7.33
CA ASP A 31 24.23 11.23 -6.23
C ASP A 31 23.03 10.27 -6.11
N GLY A 32 23.00 9.21 -6.92
CA GLY A 32 22.06 8.12 -6.75
C GLY A 32 20.69 8.22 -7.39
N ARG A 33 20.44 9.35 -8.04
CA ARG A 33 19.25 9.50 -8.86
C ARG A 33 19.45 8.81 -10.22
N ILE A 34 18.36 8.37 -10.83
CA ILE A 34 18.39 7.73 -12.15
C ILE A 34 18.44 8.80 -13.22
N ASN A 35 19.45 8.76 -14.08
CA ASN A 35 19.51 9.64 -15.24
C ASN A 35 18.42 9.27 -16.25
N VAL A 36 17.47 10.17 -16.45
CA VAL A 36 16.44 10.07 -17.49
C VAL A 36 16.82 11.01 -18.62
N GLN A 37 17.22 10.43 -19.76
CA GLN A 37 17.50 11.16 -21.00
C GLN A 37 16.35 11.00 -22.00
N ILE A 38 15.91 12.11 -22.60
CA ILE A 38 14.86 12.13 -23.62
C ILE A 38 15.52 12.48 -24.97
N HIS A 39 15.61 11.49 -25.88
CA HIS A 39 16.13 11.71 -27.24
C HIS A 39 15.03 12.21 -28.20
N SER A 40 15.46 12.70 -29.36
CA SER A 40 14.76 13.61 -30.28
C SER A 40 13.36 13.16 -30.75
N ASN A 41 12.53 14.19 -31.02
CA ASN A 41 11.10 14.21 -31.37
C ASN A 41 10.07 14.21 -30.19
N PRO A 42 10.25 15.07 -29.17
CA PRO A 42 9.39 15.15 -27.99
C PRO A 42 7.94 15.57 -28.29
N GLN A 43 7.68 16.18 -29.45
CA GLN A 43 6.36 16.72 -29.82
C GLN A 43 5.30 15.63 -30.04
N GLN A 44 5.64 14.49 -30.67
CA GLN A 44 4.69 13.39 -30.88
C GLN A 44 4.37 12.65 -29.58
N LEU A 45 5.36 12.49 -28.70
CA LEU A 45 5.18 11.89 -27.38
C LEU A 45 4.35 12.83 -26.50
N ALA A 46 4.67 14.13 -26.49
CA ALA A 46 3.93 15.16 -25.78
C ALA A 46 2.48 15.27 -26.28
N GLU A 47 2.20 15.17 -27.59
CA GLU A 47 0.84 15.14 -28.10
C GLU A 47 0.05 13.89 -27.67
N TYR A 48 0.66 12.71 -27.72
CA TYR A 48 0.05 11.47 -27.24
C TYR A 48 -0.27 11.56 -25.73
N PHE A 49 0.67 12.08 -24.94
CA PHE A 49 0.49 12.27 -23.51
C PHE A 49 -0.47 13.40 -23.17
N LYS A 50 -0.53 14.48 -23.94
CA LYS A 50 -1.55 15.54 -23.78
C LYS A 50 -2.94 14.98 -24.05
N ARG A 51 -3.09 14.05 -25.02
CA ARG A 51 -4.34 13.31 -25.24
C ARG A 51 -4.66 12.36 -24.08
N PHE A 52 -3.66 11.64 -23.56
CA PHE A 52 -3.81 10.78 -22.37
C PHE A 52 -4.16 11.60 -21.11
N GLN A 53 -3.46 12.69 -20.83
CA GLN A 53 -3.76 13.61 -19.72
C GLN A 53 -5.13 14.27 -19.90
N SER A 54 -5.53 14.62 -21.12
CA SER A 54 -6.90 15.09 -21.37
C SER A 54 -7.94 14.01 -21.10
N SER A 55 -7.64 12.72 -21.32
CA SER A 55 -8.53 11.62 -20.93
C SER A 55 -8.49 11.34 -19.43
N LEU A 56 -7.42 11.70 -18.72
CA LEU A 56 -7.32 11.73 -17.26
C LEU A 56 -8.04 12.94 -16.63
N GLY A 57 -8.02 14.11 -17.29
CA GLY A 57 -8.60 15.38 -16.83
C GLY A 57 -10.07 15.57 -17.22
N GLU A 58 -10.50 15.02 -18.37
CA GLU A 58 -11.91 14.81 -18.71
C GLU A 58 -12.54 13.67 -17.90
N ARG A 59 -11.80 13.02 -16.98
CA ARG A 59 -12.37 12.30 -15.82
C ARG A 59 -13.05 13.26 -14.84
N ARG A 60 -13.64 14.33 -15.35
CA ARG A 60 -14.72 15.06 -14.72
C ARG A 60 -15.88 14.07 -14.63
N HIS A 61 -15.87 13.27 -13.57
CA HIS A 61 -17.11 12.71 -13.10
C HIS A 61 -18.03 13.93 -12.90
N LYS A 62 -19.08 14.01 -13.74
CA LYS A 62 -20.42 14.32 -13.22
C LYS A 62 -20.40 13.75 -11.81
N LYS A 63 -20.53 14.60 -10.79
CA LYS A 63 -20.80 14.18 -9.42
C LYS A 63 -21.71 12.96 -9.57
N GLN A 64 -21.17 11.75 -9.45
CA GLN A 64 -21.97 10.70 -8.90
C GLN A 64 -22.06 11.24 -7.50
N SER A 65 -23.06 12.09 -7.27
CA SER A 65 -23.75 12.13 -6.01
C SER A 65 -23.89 10.65 -5.69
N GLN A 66 -22.98 10.13 -4.86
CA GLN A 66 -23.28 8.91 -4.15
C GLN A 66 -24.59 9.29 -3.50
N ALA A 67 -25.68 8.76 -4.06
CA ALA A 67 -26.99 8.99 -3.48
C ALA A 67 -26.79 8.59 -2.03
N LEU A 68 -26.93 9.57 -1.12
CA LEU A 68 -26.88 9.32 0.31
C LEU A 68 -27.69 8.05 0.52
N ARG A 69 -27.09 7.03 1.14
CA ARG A 69 -27.82 5.79 1.35
C ARG A 69 -29.06 6.18 2.11
N LYS A 70 -30.24 5.91 1.52
CA LYS A 70 -31.55 6.38 2.02
C LYS A 70 -31.73 6.14 3.53
N ASN A 71 -31.07 5.11 4.07
CA ASN A 71 -31.28 4.62 5.42
C ASN A 71 -30.11 4.84 6.40
N SER A 72 -28.90 5.23 5.96
CA SER A 72 -27.73 5.27 6.86
C SER A 72 -27.80 6.38 7.92
N ASN A 73 -28.59 7.41 7.64
CA ASN A 73 -28.65 8.62 8.46
C ASN A 73 -29.99 8.76 9.21
N VAL A 74 -30.92 7.80 9.05
CA VAL A 74 -32.28 7.85 9.62
C VAL A 74 -32.26 7.83 11.16
N PHE A 75 -31.27 7.18 11.76
CA PHE A 75 -31.10 7.08 13.21
C PHE A 75 -29.84 7.78 13.73
N LEU A 76 -29.32 8.77 12.98
CA LEU A 76 -28.26 9.64 13.48
C LEU A 76 -28.89 10.71 14.37
N ASP A 77 -28.76 10.56 15.69
CA ASP A 77 -29.07 11.63 16.63
C ASP A 77 -28.02 12.75 16.54
N GLU A 78 -28.36 13.97 16.97
CA GLU A 78 -27.43 15.13 17.00
C GLU A 78 -26.16 14.86 17.83
N ASN A 79 -26.19 13.89 18.74
CA ASN A 79 -25.08 13.51 19.61
C ASN A 79 -24.20 12.35 19.07
N VAL A 80 -24.45 11.84 17.85
CA VAL A 80 -23.67 10.73 17.28
C VAL A 80 -22.35 11.24 16.69
N ALA A 81 -21.24 10.59 17.05
CA ALA A 81 -19.89 10.92 16.60
C ALA A 81 -19.79 11.10 15.07
N ILE A 82 -18.98 12.09 14.66
CA ILE A 82 -18.69 12.46 13.26
C ILE A 82 -18.35 11.24 12.40
N SER A 83 -17.69 10.24 12.99
CA SER A 83 -17.38 8.94 12.38
C SER A 83 -17.61 7.80 13.36
N PRO A 84 -18.06 6.61 12.90
CA PRO A 84 -17.89 5.41 13.71
C PRO A 84 -16.41 5.17 14.02
N ARG A 85 -16.13 4.55 15.17
CA ARG A 85 -14.76 4.20 15.58
C ARG A 85 -14.17 3.18 14.61
N LEU A 86 -13.09 3.56 13.93
CA LEU A 86 -12.36 2.72 12.96
C LEU A 86 -11.10 2.11 13.59
N ASN A 87 -10.74 0.92 13.14
CA ASN A 87 -9.39 0.38 13.27
C ASN A 87 -8.54 0.83 12.07
N ILE A 88 -7.50 1.63 12.30
CA ILE A 88 -6.65 2.18 11.24
C ILE A 88 -5.25 1.57 11.33
N ALA A 89 -4.79 0.96 10.24
CA ALA A 89 -3.41 0.52 10.08
C ALA A 89 -2.63 1.55 9.26
N ILE A 90 -1.56 2.09 9.83
CA ILE A 90 -0.67 3.05 9.16
C ILE A 90 0.61 2.33 8.72
N HIS A 91 0.73 2.01 7.43
CA HIS A 91 1.92 1.34 6.90
C HIS A 91 3.02 2.34 6.55
N ILE A 92 4.16 2.26 7.23
CA ILE A 92 5.30 3.15 7.01
C ILE A 92 6.57 2.34 6.82
N VAL A 93 7.21 2.50 5.66
CA VAL A 93 8.56 1.98 5.40
C VAL A 93 9.47 3.18 5.18
N GLY A 94 10.56 3.27 5.95
CA GLY A 94 11.45 4.40 5.88
C GLY A 94 12.28 4.61 7.16
N SER A 95 12.97 5.74 7.19
CA SER A 95 13.80 6.17 8.31
C SER A 95 12.95 6.90 9.37
N ARG A 96 13.56 7.31 10.49
CA ARG A 96 12.88 8.14 11.50
C ARG A 96 12.17 9.37 10.90
N GLY A 97 12.73 9.98 9.85
CA GLY A 97 12.13 11.12 9.16
C GLY A 97 10.80 10.79 8.46
N ASP A 98 10.58 9.52 8.10
CA ASP A 98 9.32 9.03 7.51
C ASP A 98 8.30 8.66 8.59
N ILE A 99 8.74 8.13 9.73
CA ILE A 99 7.84 7.69 10.82
C ILE A 99 7.33 8.87 11.65
N GLN A 100 8.24 9.80 12.04
CA GLN A 100 7.93 10.86 12.99
C GLN A 100 6.73 11.74 12.58
N PRO A 101 6.55 12.15 11.31
CA PRO A 101 5.39 12.95 10.90
C PRO A 101 4.04 12.25 11.06
N PHE A 102 3.99 10.92 11.16
CA PHE A 102 2.74 10.18 11.33
C PHE A 102 2.31 10.07 12.80
N ILE A 103 3.20 10.28 13.75
CA ILE A 103 2.88 10.18 15.18
C ILE A 103 1.82 11.22 15.59
N PRO A 104 1.98 12.53 15.31
CA PRO A 104 0.95 13.52 15.63
C PRO A 104 -0.40 13.21 14.97
N ILE A 105 -0.39 12.77 13.70
CA ILE A 105 -1.59 12.37 12.96
C ILE A 105 -2.28 11.20 13.66
N ALA A 106 -1.53 10.17 14.06
CA ALA A 106 -2.07 9.01 14.79
C ALA A 106 -2.68 9.42 16.14
N GLN A 107 -1.98 10.28 16.89
CA GLN A 107 -2.47 10.80 18.19
C GLN A 107 -3.77 11.61 18.04
N LEU A 108 -3.89 12.42 16.98
CA LEU A 108 -5.10 13.17 16.69
C LEU A 108 -6.26 12.25 16.32
N LEU A 109 -6.04 11.26 15.45
CA LEU A 109 -7.05 10.27 15.08
C LEU A 109 -7.52 9.41 16.28
N GLN A 110 -6.69 9.21 17.30
CA GLN A 110 -7.07 8.51 18.54
C GLN A 110 -7.96 9.35 19.48
N LYS A 111 -7.87 10.68 19.41
CA LYS A 111 -8.57 11.61 20.30
C LYS A 111 -9.95 12.02 19.74
N PRO A 112 -10.84 12.59 20.56
CA PRO A 112 -12.06 13.24 20.07
C PRO A 112 -11.73 14.33 19.05
N PRO A 113 -12.53 14.49 17.98
CA PRO A 113 -13.82 13.82 17.74
C PRO A 113 -13.73 12.45 17.03
N PHE A 114 -12.54 12.01 16.60
CA PHE A 114 -12.37 10.81 15.76
C PHE A 114 -12.46 9.49 16.53
N ASN A 115 -11.80 9.41 17.70
CA ASN A 115 -11.81 8.26 18.61
C ASN A 115 -11.47 6.91 17.94
N HIS A 116 -10.57 6.91 16.95
CA HIS A 116 -10.15 5.70 16.24
C HIS A 116 -9.14 4.87 17.05
N ARG A 117 -9.06 3.57 16.76
CA ARG A 117 -7.95 2.73 17.21
C ARG A 117 -6.89 2.72 16.12
N VAL A 118 -5.75 3.34 16.38
CA VAL A 118 -4.68 3.53 15.39
C VAL A 118 -3.46 2.72 15.78
N ARG A 119 -2.89 2.01 14.83
CA ARG A 119 -1.57 1.38 14.95
C ARG A 119 -0.62 1.86 13.86
N ILE A 120 0.63 2.12 14.23
CA ILE A 120 1.71 2.36 13.29
C ILE A 120 2.41 1.03 13.00
N CYS A 121 2.42 0.66 11.74
CA CYS A 121 2.98 -0.57 11.22
C CYS A 121 4.30 -0.26 10.51
N THR A 122 5.44 -0.51 11.17
CA THR A 122 6.77 -0.12 10.67
C THR A 122 7.86 -1.08 11.14
N HIS A 123 9.13 -0.70 10.97
CA HIS A 123 10.28 -1.51 11.31
C HIS A 123 10.39 -1.79 12.83
N PRO A 124 10.87 -2.98 13.24
CA PRO A 124 11.07 -3.38 14.64
C PRO A 124 11.77 -2.33 15.52
N VAL A 125 12.80 -1.67 14.98
CA VAL A 125 13.65 -0.71 15.69
C VAL A 125 12.86 0.49 16.23
N PHE A 126 11.73 0.84 15.62
CA PHE A 126 10.92 1.99 16.01
C PHE A 126 9.84 1.66 17.05
N LYS A 127 9.75 0.41 17.54
CA LYS A 127 8.74 0.01 18.55
C LYS A 127 8.71 0.96 19.75
N ALA A 128 9.85 1.13 20.42
CA ALA A 128 9.94 1.98 21.61
C ALA A 128 9.60 3.45 21.29
N PHE A 129 9.97 3.94 20.11
CA PHE A 129 9.67 5.31 19.69
C PHE A 129 8.17 5.52 19.46
N VAL A 130 7.48 4.56 18.84
CA VAL A 130 6.03 4.62 18.61
C VAL A 130 5.26 4.50 19.94
N GLU A 131 5.60 3.51 20.77
CA GLU A 131 4.90 3.24 22.02
C GLU A 131 5.10 4.34 23.07
N SER A 132 6.29 4.94 23.16
CA SER A 132 6.54 6.09 24.05
C SER A 132 5.71 7.33 23.71
N ASN A 133 5.16 7.40 22.50
CA ASN A 133 4.23 8.44 22.06
C ASN A 133 2.75 8.03 22.21
N GLY A 134 2.45 6.90 22.87
CA GLY A 134 1.07 6.46 23.15
C GLY A 134 0.32 5.85 21.96
N VAL A 135 1.03 5.44 20.90
CA VAL A 135 0.44 4.84 19.70
C VAL A 135 0.71 3.33 19.68
N GLU A 136 -0.27 2.51 19.24
CA GLU A 136 -0.05 1.06 19.10
C GLU A 136 1.00 0.78 18.00
N PHE A 137 1.91 -0.16 18.25
CA PHE A 137 2.94 -0.57 17.29
C PHE A 137 2.63 -1.94 16.67
N PHE A 138 2.98 -2.12 15.40
CA PHE A 138 3.05 -3.44 14.75
C PHE A 138 4.28 -3.57 13.85
N SER A 139 5.05 -4.64 14.00
CA SER A 139 6.22 -4.91 13.18
C SER A 139 5.83 -5.44 11.81
N ILE A 140 6.29 -4.77 10.77
CA ILE A 140 6.23 -5.29 9.39
C ILE A 140 7.57 -5.92 8.96
N GLY A 141 8.58 -5.93 9.83
CA GLY A 141 9.93 -6.42 9.52
C GLY A 141 10.79 -5.42 8.77
N GLY A 142 11.90 -5.90 8.21
CA GLY A 142 12.91 -5.07 7.56
C GLY A 142 13.77 -4.23 8.53
N ASP A 143 14.89 -3.75 8.02
CA ASP A 143 15.87 -2.96 8.77
C ASP A 143 16.18 -1.66 8.00
N PRO A 144 15.75 -0.49 8.52
CA PRO A 144 15.91 0.79 7.84
C PRO A 144 17.38 1.23 7.78
N GLU A 145 18.20 0.88 8.77
CA GLU A 145 19.62 1.22 8.77
C GLU A 145 20.36 0.45 7.69
N ALA A 146 20.11 -0.85 7.57
CA ALA A 146 20.67 -1.64 6.49
C ALA A 146 20.18 -1.15 5.11
N LEU A 147 18.93 -0.69 5.01
CA LEU A 147 18.37 -0.12 3.77
C LEU A 147 19.08 1.19 3.40
N MET A 148 19.29 2.07 4.38
CA MET A 148 20.00 3.33 4.19
C MET A 148 21.48 3.12 3.86
N ALA A 149 22.17 2.23 4.58
CA ALA A 149 23.56 1.88 4.29
C ALA A 149 23.72 1.32 2.87
N TYR A 150 22.74 0.51 2.43
CA TYR A 150 22.70 0.03 1.05
C TYR A 150 22.51 1.16 0.04
N MET A 151 21.59 2.10 0.29
CA MET A 151 21.36 3.28 -0.59
C MET A 151 22.54 4.24 -0.59
N VAL A 152 23.31 4.34 0.49
CA VAL A 152 24.54 5.15 0.51
C VAL A 152 25.64 4.49 -0.32
N LYS A 153 25.85 3.17 -0.15
CA LYS A 153 26.82 2.39 -0.94
C LYS A 153 26.44 2.25 -2.40
N ASN A 154 25.13 2.25 -2.67
CA ASN A 154 24.55 2.20 -3.99
C ASN A 154 23.60 3.38 -4.11
N PRO A 155 24.13 4.60 -4.35
CA PRO A 155 23.30 5.78 -4.51
C PRO A 155 22.16 5.49 -5.49
N GLY A 156 22.45 4.77 -6.57
CA GLY A 156 21.50 4.41 -7.62
C GLY A 156 20.45 3.39 -7.23
N LEU A 157 19.29 3.47 -7.88
CA LEU A 157 18.31 2.37 -7.90
C LEU A 157 18.83 1.08 -8.53
N LEU A 158 19.90 1.15 -9.33
CA LEU A 158 20.58 -0.04 -9.84
C LEU A 158 21.70 -0.47 -8.89
N PRO A 159 21.71 -1.73 -8.44
CA PRO A 159 22.77 -2.26 -7.60
C PRO A 159 24.13 -2.17 -8.33
N SER A 160 25.18 -1.77 -7.62
CA SER A 160 26.55 -1.86 -8.13
C SER A 160 26.92 -3.31 -8.44
N MET A 161 27.88 -3.51 -9.34
CA MET A 161 28.35 -4.86 -9.69
C MET A 161 28.97 -5.59 -8.47
N GLU A 162 29.50 -4.83 -7.50
CA GLU A 162 29.99 -5.34 -6.22
C GLU A 162 28.85 -5.82 -5.32
N SER A 163 27.77 -5.04 -5.21
CA SER A 163 26.55 -5.43 -4.47
C SER A 163 25.83 -6.64 -5.09
N ILE A 164 25.89 -6.79 -6.42
CA ILE A 164 25.41 -7.99 -7.13
C ILE A 164 26.23 -9.22 -6.70
N LYS A 165 27.57 -9.11 -6.71
CA LYS A 165 28.49 -10.20 -6.33
C LYS A 165 28.40 -10.56 -4.84
N ALA A 166 28.14 -9.57 -3.98
CA ALA A 166 27.97 -9.76 -2.54
C ALA A 166 26.62 -10.43 -2.14
N GLY A 167 25.67 -10.56 -3.08
CA GLY A 167 24.37 -11.17 -2.82
C GLY A 167 23.36 -10.26 -2.13
N ASP A 168 23.66 -8.96 -2.02
CA ASP A 168 22.84 -7.98 -1.30
C ASP A 168 21.42 -7.88 -1.87
N ILE A 169 21.27 -8.03 -3.19
CA ILE A 169 19.97 -8.00 -3.87
C ILE A 169 19.05 -9.10 -3.34
N GLY A 170 19.58 -10.32 -3.15
CA GLY A 170 18.80 -11.44 -2.63
C GLY A 170 18.31 -11.17 -1.20
N LYS A 171 19.16 -10.55 -0.36
CA LYS A 171 18.82 -10.13 1.00
C LYS A 171 17.74 -9.04 0.99
N ARG A 172 17.91 -7.97 0.21
CA ARG A 172 16.94 -6.87 0.08
C ARG A 172 15.57 -7.34 -0.43
N ARG A 173 15.55 -8.25 -1.41
CA ARG A 173 14.29 -8.84 -1.92
C ARG A 173 13.57 -9.68 -0.86
N LYS A 174 14.30 -10.39 0.00
CA LYS A 174 13.72 -11.11 1.14
C LYS A 174 13.12 -10.15 2.16
N GLU A 175 13.83 -9.08 2.51
CA GLU A 175 13.33 -8.05 3.42
C GLU A 175 12.09 -7.35 2.86
N MET A 176 12.06 -7.00 1.57
CA MET A 176 10.85 -6.46 0.94
C MET A 176 9.68 -7.46 0.96
N THR A 177 9.98 -8.76 0.78
CA THR A 177 8.95 -9.81 0.92
C THR A 177 8.42 -9.88 2.35
N GLU A 178 9.30 -9.75 3.35
CA GLU A 178 8.92 -9.69 4.76
C GLU A 178 8.02 -8.47 5.02
N ILE A 179 8.44 -7.27 4.62
CA ILE A 179 7.69 -6.01 4.71
C ILE A 179 6.29 -6.14 4.12
N ILE A 180 6.17 -6.64 2.88
CA ILE A 180 4.90 -6.76 2.19
C ILE A 180 3.96 -7.75 2.92
N ASN A 181 4.50 -8.88 3.41
CA ASN A 181 3.69 -9.84 4.18
C ASN A 181 3.38 -9.33 5.59
N GLY A 182 4.29 -8.59 6.21
CA GLY A 182 4.12 -7.93 7.51
C GLY A 182 3.02 -6.88 7.46
N ALA A 183 2.96 -6.08 6.39
CA ALA A 183 1.88 -5.13 6.16
C ALA A 183 0.51 -5.83 6.12
N TRP A 184 0.39 -6.97 5.42
CA TRP A 184 -0.84 -7.78 5.47
C TRP A 184 -1.17 -8.30 6.86
N ARG A 185 -0.18 -8.83 7.58
CA ARG A 185 -0.35 -9.29 8.97
C ARG A 185 -0.88 -8.16 9.85
N SER A 186 -0.29 -6.97 9.74
CA SER A 186 -0.67 -5.80 10.54
C SER A 186 -2.14 -5.40 10.38
N CYS A 187 -2.75 -5.74 9.23
CA CYS A 187 -4.15 -5.48 8.94
C CYS A 187 -5.13 -6.46 9.60
N ILE A 188 -4.69 -7.65 10.06
CA ILE A 188 -5.60 -8.73 10.53
C ILE A 188 -5.13 -9.48 11.78
N GLU A 189 -3.90 -9.22 12.24
CA GLU A 189 -3.24 -9.95 13.33
C GLU A 189 -3.22 -9.09 14.61
N SER A 190 -3.40 -9.76 15.75
CA SER A 190 -3.27 -9.17 17.08
C SER A 190 -1.82 -9.05 17.55
N GLY A 191 -1.58 -8.22 18.55
CA GLY A 191 -0.25 -8.02 19.13
C GLY A 191 0.62 -7.08 18.30
N ASP A 192 1.94 -7.19 18.47
CA ASP A 192 2.93 -6.24 17.96
C ASP A 192 3.72 -6.74 16.73
N GLY A 193 3.39 -7.92 16.21
CA GLY A 193 4.04 -8.51 15.03
C GLY A 193 5.48 -9.01 15.23
N MET A 194 6.08 -8.87 16.42
CA MET A 194 7.47 -9.25 16.69
C MET A 194 7.67 -10.77 16.87
N GLY A 195 6.59 -11.50 17.11
CA GLY A 195 6.60 -12.94 17.37
C GLY A 195 6.09 -13.81 16.21
N ALA A 196 5.94 -15.10 16.52
CA ALA A 196 5.27 -16.04 15.65
C ALA A 196 3.83 -15.60 15.36
N ARG A 197 3.35 -15.89 14.15
CA ARG A 197 2.01 -15.49 13.73
C ARG A 197 0.94 -16.01 14.68
N ILE A 198 0.10 -15.11 15.18
CA ILE A 198 -1.05 -15.43 16.01
C ILE A 198 -2.32 -15.47 15.14
N THR A 199 -3.09 -16.55 15.22
CA THR A 199 -4.40 -16.64 14.55
C THR A 199 -5.51 -16.14 15.46
N ALA A 200 -6.62 -15.72 14.87
CA ALA A 200 -7.79 -15.22 15.59
C ALA A 200 -8.36 -16.22 16.60
N ALA A 201 -8.10 -17.52 16.45
CA ALA A 201 -8.52 -18.55 17.43
C ALA A 201 -7.61 -18.60 18.68
N GLN A 202 -6.37 -18.13 18.58
CA GLN A 202 -5.36 -18.19 19.64
C GLN A 202 -5.33 -16.93 20.52
N VAL A 203 -6.04 -15.88 20.12
CA VAL A 203 -6.11 -14.62 20.87
C VAL A 203 -7.04 -14.83 22.08
N PRO A 204 -6.58 -14.65 23.34
CA PRO A 204 -7.42 -14.86 24.50
C PRO A 204 -8.57 -13.84 24.58
N ASP A 205 -8.23 -12.54 24.54
CA ASP A 205 -9.16 -11.43 24.71
C ASP A 205 -9.63 -10.87 23.35
N THR A 206 -10.93 -10.65 23.21
CA THR A 206 -11.55 -10.10 22.00
C THR A 206 -11.16 -8.64 21.75
N LYS A 207 -10.80 -7.86 22.77
CA LYS A 207 -10.34 -6.48 22.60
C LYS A 207 -9.00 -6.40 21.85
N ASP A 208 -8.19 -7.46 21.96
CA ASP A 208 -6.89 -7.54 21.30
C ASP A 208 -7.03 -7.91 19.82
N LEU A 209 -8.19 -8.43 19.40
CA LEU A 209 -8.48 -8.70 17.99
C LEU A 209 -8.46 -7.40 17.18
N PHE A 210 -7.76 -7.44 16.05
CA PHE A 210 -7.69 -6.31 15.16
C PHE A 210 -7.92 -6.72 13.72
N ILE A 211 -8.69 -5.89 13.04
CA ILE A 211 -8.86 -5.94 11.59
C ILE A 211 -9.07 -4.51 11.09
N ALA A 212 -8.26 -4.10 10.11
CA ALA A 212 -8.28 -2.75 9.60
C ALA A 212 -9.61 -2.43 8.88
N ASP A 213 -10.19 -1.28 9.22
CA ASP A 213 -11.34 -0.67 8.55
C ASP A 213 -10.91 0.41 7.55
N ALA A 214 -9.69 0.94 7.68
CA ALA A 214 -9.02 1.81 6.72
C ALA A 214 -7.49 1.62 6.79
N ILE A 215 -6.79 1.94 5.70
CA ILE A 215 -5.33 1.95 5.63
C ILE A 215 -4.84 3.36 5.30
N ILE A 216 -3.85 3.82 6.06
CA ILE A 216 -3.00 4.96 5.71
C ILE A 216 -1.63 4.38 5.32
N ALA A 217 -0.98 4.89 4.29
CA ALA A 217 0.33 4.37 3.91
C ALA A 217 1.23 5.41 3.24
N ASN A 218 2.54 5.22 3.36
CA ASN A 218 3.49 5.83 2.44
C ASN A 218 3.79 4.88 1.24
N PRO A 219 4.20 5.40 0.07
CA PRO A 219 4.46 4.59 -1.12
C PRO A 219 5.51 3.48 -0.94
N PRO A 220 6.62 3.71 -0.21
CA PRO A 220 7.63 2.67 0.00
C PRO A 220 7.10 1.37 0.62
N SER A 221 5.90 1.38 1.24
CA SER A 221 5.29 0.19 1.82
C SER A 221 4.84 -0.86 0.80
N MET A 222 4.53 -0.46 -0.44
CA MET A 222 4.15 -1.28 -1.62
C MET A 222 2.93 -2.21 -1.47
N ALA A 223 2.57 -2.64 -0.25
CA ALA A 223 1.48 -3.58 0.02
C ALA A 223 0.10 -2.89 0.10
N HIS A 224 0.09 -1.59 0.36
CA HIS A 224 -1.06 -0.75 0.69
C HIS A 224 -2.33 -1.06 -0.15
N ILE A 225 -2.29 -0.84 -1.45
CA ILE A 225 -3.46 -0.97 -2.36
C ILE A 225 -3.90 -2.41 -2.50
N HIS A 226 -3.00 -3.37 -2.37
CA HIS A 226 -3.31 -4.79 -2.45
C HIS A 226 -3.99 -5.29 -1.18
N CYS A 227 -3.54 -4.86 0.00
CA CYS A 227 -4.23 -5.10 1.27
C CYS A 227 -5.64 -4.46 1.26
N ALA A 228 -5.73 -3.20 0.81
CA ALA A 228 -6.99 -2.48 0.70
C ALA A 228 -7.96 -3.14 -0.28
N GLU A 229 -7.47 -3.60 -1.45
CA GLU A 229 -8.24 -4.39 -2.42
C GLU A 229 -8.75 -5.68 -1.78
N LYS A 230 -7.91 -6.39 -1.01
CA LYS A 230 -8.32 -7.66 -0.40
C LYS A 230 -9.43 -7.47 0.62
N LEU A 231 -9.25 -6.54 1.56
CA LEU A 231 -10.21 -6.26 2.62
C LEU A 231 -11.45 -5.49 2.10
N GLY A 232 -11.32 -4.77 0.99
CA GLY A 232 -12.38 -3.92 0.47
C GLY A 232 -12.60 -2.68 1.32
N ILE A 233 -11.50 -2.07 1.79
CA ILE A 233 -11.50 -0.90 2.69
C ILE A 233 -10.84 0.33 2.04
N PRO A 234 -11.12 1.55 2.53
CA PRO A 234 -10.46 2.76 2.05
C PRO A 234 -8.92 2.70 2.23
N LEU A 235 -8.23 3.36 1.31
CA LEU A 235 -6.79 3.59 1.33
C LEU A 235 -6.57 5.08 1.14
N HIS A 236 -5.70 5.65 1.95
CA HIS A 236 -5.22 7.01 1.81
C HIS A 236 -3.70 7.03 1.87
N MET A 237 -3.06 7.70 0.92
CA MET A 237 -1.61 7.82 0.86
C MET A 237 -1.14 9.11 1.53
N VAL A 238 -0.14 9.04 2.38
CA VAL A 238 0.46 10.20 3.04
C VAL A 238 1.96 10.15 2.81
N PHE A 239 2.56 11.26 2.40
CA PHE A 239 4.00 11.28 2.20
C PHE A 239 4.63 12.66 2.34
N THR A 240 5.94 12.68 2.60
CA THR A 240 6.73 13.89 2.81
C THR A 240 7.34 14.44 1.53
N MET A 241 7.49 13.63 0.47
CA MET A 241 8.02 14.06 -0.82
C MET A 241 7.04 13.73 -1.97
N PRO A 242 7.09 14.45 -3.11
CA PRO A 242 6.13 14.23 -4.17
C PRO A 242 6.30 12.86 -4.83
N TRP A 243 5.18 12.16 -4.99
CA TRP A 243 5.09 10.84 -5.64
C TRP A 243 4.02 10.79 -6.74
N SER A 244 3.18 11.83 -6.82
CA SER A 244 2.11 11.97 -7.80
C SER A 244 2.64 12.71 -9.03
N PRO A 245 2.35 12.22 -10.25
CA PRO A 245 2.77 12.88 -11.48
C PRO A 245 2.36 14.36 -11.54
N THR A 246 3.28 15.23 -11.93
CA THR A 246 3.03 16.66 -12.18
C THR A 246 4.01 17.22 -13.22
N GLN A 247 3.61 18.30 -13.87
CA GLN A 247 4.43 19.11 -14.74
C GLN A 247 5.34 20.11 -13.98
N ALA A 248 5.07 20.38 -12.71
CA ALA A 248 5.72 21.46 -11.95
C ALA A 248 7.20 21.15 -11.60
N PHE A 249 7.51 19.91 -11.25
CA PHE A 249 8.85 19.43 -10.87
C PHE A 249 8.99 17.95 -11.21
N HIS A 250 10.22 17.45 -11.30
CA HIS A 250 10.48 16.03 -11.54
C HIS A 250 10.35 15.21 -10.26
N HIS A 251 10.21 13.88 -10.42
CA HIS A 251 10.18 12.92 -9.33
C HIS A 251 11.48 13.03 -8.51
N PRO A 252 11.45 13.14 -7.17
CA PRO A 252 12.65 13.40 -6.35
C PRO A 252 13.81 12.42 -6.55
N LEU A 253 13.50 11.15 -6.84
CA LEU A 253 14.49 10.10 -7.12
C LEU A 253 15.05 10.08 -8.55
N ALA A 254 14.62 10.99 -9.43
CA ALA A 254 15.10 11.10 -10.81
C ALA A 254 16.14 12.20 -10.96
N ALA A 255 17.21 11.94 -11.72
CA ALA A 255 18.16 12.93 -12.19
C ALA A 255 17.78 13.24 -13.63
N MET A 256 17.31 14.46 -13.86
CA MET A 256 16.84 14.86 -15.17
C MET A 256 17.97 15.48 -15.98
N ASP A 257 18.19 14.95 -17.17
CA ASP A 257 18.90 15.64 -18.25
C ASP A 257 17.85 16.02 -19.28
N TYR A 258 17.45 17.29 -19.25
CA TYR A 258 16.30 17.78 -20.01
C TYR A 258 16.59 17.85 -21.52
N GLY A 259 17.85 17.88 -21.95
CA GLY A 259 18.22 18.02 -23.37
C GLY A 259 17.46 19.15 -24.07
N GLU A 260 16.83 18.85 -25.21
CA GLU A 260 15.94 19.76 -25.96
C GLU A 260 14.45 19.59 -25.61
N ALA A 261 14.10 18.74 -24.64
CA ALA A 261 12.71 18.44 -24.31
C ALA A 261 12.06 19.56 -23.46
N ASP A 262 10.75 19.74 -23.64
CA ASP A 262 9.96 20.62 -22.77
C ASP A 262 10.04 20.14 -21.31
N SER A 263 10.46 21.03 -20.41
CA SER A 263 10.74 20.68 -19.02
C SER A 263 9.51 20.19 -18.26
N LYS A 264 8.32 20.74 -18.57
CA LYS A 264 7.04 20.32 -17.99
C LYS A 264 6.69 18.89 -18.38
N PHE A 265 6.90 18.55 -19.65
CA PHE A 265 6.70 17.19 -20.14
C PHE A 265 7.69 16.20 -19.49
N ALA A 266 8.97 16.56 -19.45
CA ALA A 266 10.01 15.73 -18.86
C ALA A 266 9.78 15.47 -17.35
N ASN A 267 9.33 16.51 -16.61
CA ASN A 267 8.92 16.41 -15.22
C ASN A 267 7.84 15.33 -15.03
N TYR A 268 6.75 15.38 -15.80
CA TYR A 268 5.68 14.40 -15.69
C TYR A 268 6.14 12.97 -16.00
N LEU A 269 6.99 12.81 -17.03
CA LEU A 269 7.52 11.52 -17.46
C LEU A 269 8.45 10.88 -16.42
N SER A 270 9.13 11.68 -15.62
CA SER A 270 10.00 11.15 -14.56
C SER A 270 9.24 10.29 -13.54
N PHE A 271 8.02 10.66 -13.15
CA PHE A 271 7.18 9.87 -12.24
C PHE A 271 6.79 8.52 -12.84
N MET A 272 6.40 8.56 -14.12
CA MET A 272 6.09 7.37 -14.91
C MET A 272 7.27 6.40 -14.97
N ALA A 273 8.46 6.90 -15.28
CA ALA A 273 9.68 6.11 -15.37
C ALA A 273 10.01 5.46 -14.02
N MET A 274 9.89 6.21 -12.92
CA MET A 274 10.17 5.72 -11.57
C MET A 274 9.21 4.61 -11.12
N GLU A 275 7.91 4.75 -11.39
CA GLU A 275 6.95 3.68 -11.10
C GLU A 275 7.17 2.45 -11.97
N LEU A 276 7.51 2.62 -13.25
CA LEU A 276 7.80 1.51 -14.15
C LEU A 276 9.03 0.71 -13.67
N LEU A 277 10.09 1.39 -13.26
CA LEU A 277 11.29 0.76 -12.72
C LEU A 277 11.02 0.03 -11.40
N THR A 278 10.21 0.64 -10.52
CA THR A 278 9.73 0.00 -9.29
C THR A 278 9.00 -1.30 -9.61
N TRP A 279 8.13 -1.30 -10.63
CA TRP A 279 7.38 -2.48 -11.03
C TRP A 279 8.24 -3.54 -11.72
N GLN A 280 9.26 -3.15 -12.49
CA GLN A 280 10.25 -4.07 -13.04
C GLN A 280 11.07 -4.76 -11.94
N GLY A 281 11.42 -4.03 -10.87
CA GLY A 281 12.20 -4.55 -9.76
C GLY A 281 11.39 -5.43 -8.79
N LEU A 282 10.14 -5.06 -8.49
CA LEU A 282 9.35 -5.64 -7.39
C LEU A 282 8.04 -6.32 -7.83
N GLY A 283 7.64 -6.20 -9.10
CA GLY A 283 6.35 -6.68 -9.59
C GLY A 283 6.13 -8.19 -9.43
N ASP A 284 7.19 -8.99 -9.47
CA ASP A 284 7.12 -10.44 -9.21
C ASP A 284 6.89 -10.75 -7.72
N LEU A 285 7.52 -10.01 -6.80
CA LEU A 285 7.28 -10.11 -5.36
C LEU A 285 5.85 -9.70 -5.02
N ILE A 286 5.38 -8.59 -5.59
CA ILE A 286 4.01 -8.10 -5.45
C ILE A 286 3.02 -9.15 -5.97
N ASN A 287 3.24 -9.70 -7.16
CA ASN A 287 2.35 -10.72 -7.72
C ASN A 287 2.39 -12.04 -6.96
N THR A 288 3.55 -12.41 -6.40
CA THR A 288 3.69 -13.55 -5.50
C THR A 288 2.86 -13.32 -4.24
N PHE A 289 2.97 -12.16 -3.61
CA PHE A 289 2.17 -11.77 -2.46
C PHE A 289 0.66 -11.77 -2.78
N ARG A 290 0.26 -11.13 -3.89
CA ARG A 290 -1.14 -11.10 -4.35
C ARG A 290 -1.71 -12.50 -4.52
N THR A 291 -1.00 -13.40 -5.20
CA THR A 291 -1.52 -14.73 -5.54
C THR A 291 -1.40 -15.74 -4.40
N ARG A 292 -0.31 -15.69 -3.61
CA ARG A 292 -0.04 -16.67 -2.54
C ARG A 292 -0.63 -16.27 -1.20
N THR A 293 -0.52 -15.00 -0.84
CA THR A 293 -0.98 -14.48 0.46
C THR A 293 -2.41 -13.99 0.37
N LEU A 294 -2.69 -13.05 -0.54
CA LEU A 294 -4.01 -12.40 -0.62
C LEU A 294 -5.05 -13.20 -1.42
N ARG A 295 -4.61 -14.14 -2.26
CA ARG A 295 -5.47 -14.88 -3.21
C ARG A 295 -6.19 -13.96 -4.21
N LEU A 296 -5.51 -12.89 -4.62
CA LEU A 296 -5.92 -11.97 -5.69
C LEU A 296 -5.28 -12.38 -7.01
N ASP A 297 -5.81 -11.83 -8.12
CA ASP A 297 -5.20 -12.03 -9.44
C ASP A 297 -3.89 -11.26 -9.57
N PRO A 298 -2.91 -11.76 -10.33
CA PRO A 298 -1.72 -10.99 -10.65
C PRO A 298 -2.08 -9.76 -11.48
N ILE A 299 -1.27 -8.71 -11.36
CA ILE A 299 -1.34 -7.49 -12.16
C ILE A 299 -0.23 -7.55 -13.21
N SER A 300 -0.57 -7.26 -14.47
CA SER A 300 0.42 -7.17 -15.55
C SER A 300 1.27 -5.92 -15.38
N PRO A 301 2.59 -6.02 -15.61
CA PRO A 301 3.46 -4.85 -15.76
C PRO A 301 2.97 -3.79 -16.72
N MET A 302 2.22 -4.15 -17.75
CA MET A 302 1.78 -3.20 -18.78
C MET A 302 0.74 -2.18 -18.29
N TRP A 303 0.13 -2.39 -17.12
CA TRP A 303 -0.83 -1.45 -16.50
C TRP A 303 -0.76 -1.44 -14.97
N GLY A 304 0.28 -2.05 -14.41
CA GLY A 304 0.59 -2.04 -12.98
C GLY A 304 1.33 -0.78 -12.55
N TYR A 305 2.13 -0.19 -13.44
CA TYR A 305 2.61 1.18 -13.27
C TYR A 305 1.41 2.14 -13.36
N GLN A 306 1.41 3.23 -12.60
CA GLN A 306 0.30 4.17 -12.41
C GLN A 306 -0.96 3.64 -11.74
N LEU A 307 -0.87 2.57 -10.94
CA LEU A 307 -2.04 2.06 -10.24
C LEU A 307 -2.68 3.10 -9.32
N LEU A 308 -1.89 3.86 -8.55
CA LEU A 308 -2.42 4.85 -7.60
C LEU A 308 -3.04 6.07 -8.31
N PRO A 309 -2.36 6.72 -9.29
CA PRO A 309 -2.97 7.80 -10.06
C PRO A 309 -4.20 7.34 -10.84
N ARG A 310 -4.17 6.16 -11.46
CA ARG A 310 -5.29 5.63 -12.25
C ARG A 310 -6.54 5.42 -11.39
N LEU A 311 -6.36 4.87 -10.20
CA LEU A 311 -7.43 4.63 -9.23
C LEU A 311 -7.83 5.89 -8.44
N ARG A 312 -7.16 7.03 -8.68
CA ARG A 312 -7.35 8.29 -7.95
C ARG A 312 -7.33 8.06 -6.43
N VAL A 313 -6.36 7.28 -5.96
CA VAL A 313 -6.17 7.03 -4.53
C VAL A 313 -5.91 8.38 -3.85
N PRO A 314 -6.67 8.75 -2.81
CA PRO A 314 -6.48 10.02 -2.14
C PRO A 314 -5.08 10.14 -1.56
N TYR A 315 -4.53 11.35 -1.63
CA TYR A 315 -3.14 11.64 -1.29
C TYR A 315 -3.04 12.91 -0.44
N THR A 316 -2.26 12.87 0.63
CA THR A 316 -1.88 14.05 1.42
C THR A 316 -0.37 14.18 1.47
N TYR A 317 0.11 15.37 1.18
CA TYR A 317 1.52 15.71 1.25
C TYR A 317 1.83 16.57 2.47
N LEU A 318 2.84 16.15 3.24
CA LEU A 318 3.23 16.77 4.51
C LEU A 318 4.36 17.78 4.32
N TRP A 319 4.11 18.79 3.48
CA TRP A 319 4.98 19.96 3.35
C TRP A 319 4.16 21.24 3.33
N SER A 320 4.82 22.38 3.53
CA SER A 320 4.17 23.68 3.52
C SER A 320 3.94 24.22 2.11
N GLU A 321 2.73 24.71 1.85
CA GLU A 321 2.42 25.42 0.59
C GLU A 321 3.18 26.75 0.47
N SER A 322 3.64 27.30 1.61
CA SER A 322 4.52 28.47 1.65
C SER A 322 5.92 28.19 1.09
N LEU A 323 6.33 26.92 1.06
CA LEU A 323 7.57 26.46 0.43
C LEU A 323 7.32 25.90 -0.98
N ILE A 324 6.42 24.94 -1.11
CA ILE A 324 6.11 24.26 -2.37
C ILE A 324 4.60 24.35 -2.61
N PRO A 325 4.13 25.26 -3.48
CA PRO A 325 2.70 25.43 -3.71
C PRO A 325 2.09 24.21 -4.40
N LYS A 326 0.79 23.98 -4.21
CA LYS A 326 0.07 22.94 -4.94
C LYS A 326 0.19 23.12 -6.45
N PRO A 327 0.72 22.12 -7.18
CA PRO A 327 0.69 22.11 -8.64
C PRO A 327 -0.73 22.26 -9.20
N GLN A 328 -0.88 23.10 -10.23
CA GLN A 328 -2.18 23.40 -10.84
C GLN A 328 -2.78 22.20 -11.59
N ASP A 329 -1.95 21.22 -11.96
CA ASP A 329 -2.37 19.98 -12.62
C ASP A 329 -2.77 18.87 -11.63
N TRP A 330 -2.74 19.13 -10.31
CA TRP A 330 -3.27 18.22 -9.30
C TRP A 330 -4.74 18.47 -9.00
N ASP A 331 -5.51 17.39 -9.06
CA ASP A 331 -6.92 17.37 -8.73
C ASP A 331 -7.21 17.43 -7.22
N SER A 332 -8.49 17.54 -6.84
CA SER A 332 -8.95 17.62 -5.43
C SER A 332 -8.68 16.38 -4.57
N HIS A 333 -8.32 15.24 -5.18
CA HIS A 333 -7.96 14.02 -4.45
C HIS A 333 -6.53 14.06 -3.88
N ILE A 334 -5.75 15.08 -4.24
CA ILE A 334 -4.39 15.31 -3.74
C ILE A 334 -4.39 16.63 -2.96
N SER A 335 -3.99 16.59 -1.69
CA SER A 335 -3.89 17.76 -0.80
C SER A 335 -2.45 17.96 -0.34
N ILE A 336 -2.10 19.20 -0.03
CA ILE A 336 -0.93 19.57 0.77
C ILE A 336 -1.48 20.17 2.05
N THR A 337 -1.08 19.66 3.21
CA THR A 337 -1.67 20.06 4.50
C THR A 337 -0.73 20.87 5.37
N GLY A 338 0.55 20.97 5.03
CA GLY A 338 1.58 21.53 5.91
C GLY A 338 2.43 20.44 6.55
N PHE A 339 3.50 20.85 7.22
CA PHE A 339 4.36 19.93 7.96
C PHE A 339 3.66 19.38 9.21
N SER A 340 3.87 18.10 9.49
CA SER A 340 3.42 17.45 10.72
C SER A 340 4.58 17.36 11.72
N PHE A 341 4.60 18.27 12.69
CA PHE A 341 5.65 18.36 13.70
C PHE A 341 5.30 17.58 14.96
N LEU A 342 6.31 16.92 15.53
CA LEU A 342 6.23 16.31 16.85
C LEU A 342 7.01 17.20 17.83
N ASN A 343 6.32 17.74 18.84
CA ASN A 343 6.91 18.61 19.85
C ASN A 343 7.77 17.80 20.81
N LEU A 344 9.08 17.76 20.57
CA LEU A 344 10.05 17.03 21.37
C LEU A 344 10.76 17.94 22.38
N ALA A 345 10.74 19.26 22.14
CA ALA A 345 11.37 20.26 23.01
C ALA A 345 10.79 20.32 24.43
N THR A 346 9.49 20.03 24.60
CA THR A 346 8.78 20.27 25.88
C THR A 346 9.26 19.40 27.04
N SER A 347 9.90 18.26 26.76
CA SER A 347 10.44 17.34 27.77
C SER A 347 11.98 17.28 27.75
N TYR A 348 12.63 18.16 26.98
CA TYR A 348 14.08 18.14 26.83
C TYR A 348 14.76 19.05 27.85
N THR A 349 15.74 18.48 28.54
CA THR A 349 16.65 19.24 29.40
C THR A 349 18.02 19.28 28.71
N PRO A 350 18.51 20.48 28.29
CA PRO A 350 19.81 20.58 27.64
C PRO A 350 20.94 20.29 28.64
N PRO A 351 22.03 19.66 28.20
CA PRO A 351 23.27 19.61 28.97
C PRO A 351 23.78 21.02 29.35
N VAL A 352 24.44 21.13 30.50
CA VAL A 352 24.93 22.42 31.02
C VAL A 352 25.98 23.03 30.10
N ASP A 353 26.91 22.21 29.62
CA ASP A 353 27.98 22.58 28.68
C ASP A 353 27.43 23.08 27.33
N LEU A 354 26.33 22.50 26.83
CA LEU A 354 25.65 23.01 25.63
C LEU A 354 25.07 24.41 25.88
N THR A 355 24.50 24.63 27.06
CA THR A 355 23.90 25.91 27.42
C THR A 355 24.96 26.99 27.57
N GLU A 356 26.06 26.69 28.26
CA GLU A 356 27.22 27.58 28.40
C GLU A 356 27.82 27.96 27.04
N PHE A 357 27.97 26.99 26.13
CA PHE A 357 28.47 27.28 24.77
C PHE A 357 27.54 28.21 23.98
N LEU A 358 26.22 28.01 24.08
CA LEU A 358 25.25 28.85 23.41
C LEU A 358 25.29 30.29 23.94
N GLU A 359 25.46 30.46 25.26
CA GLU A 359 25.50 31.76 25.94
C GLU A 359 26.83 32.51 25.80
N SER A 360 27.94 31.82 25.52
CA SER A 360 29.29 32.41 25.50
C SER A 360 29.60 33.29 24.27
N GLY A 361 28.64 33.51 23.35
CA GLY A 361 28.90 34.31 22.15
C GLY A 361 27.73 34.39 21.15
N PRO A 362 28.00 34.77 19.88
CA PRO A 362 26.97 34.92 18.85
C PRO A 362 26.35 33.56 18.42
N PRO A 363 25.08 33.51 18.00
CA PRO A 363 24.39 32.26 17.66
C PRO A 363 25.20 31.39 16.66
N PRO A 364 25.55 30.14 17.03
CA PRO A 364 26.39 29.30 16.19
C PRO A 364 25.65 28.77 14.96
N VAL A 365 26.39 28.26 13.98
CA VAL A 365 25.86 27.49 12.85
C VAL A 365 25.71 26.03 13.26
N TYR A 366 24.55 25.42 13.02
CA TYR A 366 24.39 23.98 13.19
C TYR A 366 24.88 23.23 11.94
N ILE A 367 25.65 22.16 12.13
CA ILE A 367 26.11 21.28 11.05
C ILE A 367 25.82 19.82 11.43
N GLY A 368 24.90 19.19 10.71
CA GLY A 368 24.52 17.80 10.98
C GLY A 368 23.96 17.07 9.76
N PHE A 369 24.66 16.00 9.36
CA PHE A 369 24.27 15.18 8.21
C PHE A 369 23.42 13.95 8.58
N GLY A 370 23.03 13.79 9.84
CA GLY A 370 22.20 12.67 10.30
C GLY A 370 22.95 11.34 10.30
N SER A 371 22.21 10.23 10.18
CA SER A 371 22.76 8.86 10.18
C SER A 371 23.42 8.45 8.86
N ILE A 372 24.18 9.33 8.22
CA ILE A 372 24.88 9.03 6.97
C ILE A 372 26.23 8.40 7.29
N VAL A 373 26.46 7.22 6.69
CA VAL A 373 27.76 6.54 6.74
C VAL A 373 28.63 7.14 5.64
N VAL A 374 29.79 7.68 5.99
CA VAL A 374 30.78 8.17 5.02
C VAL A 374 32.02 7.29 5.08
N ASP A 375 32.73 7.15 3.96
CA ASP A 375 33.91 6.28 3.87
C ASP A 375 35.08 6.81 4.73
N ASP A 376 35.22 8.14 4.81
CA ASP A 376 36.24 8.81 5.61
C ASP A 376 35.61 9.89 6.52
N PRO A 377 35.23 9.54 7.76
CA PRO A 377 34.66 10.50 8.69
C PRO A 377 35.65 11.53 9.26
N GLN A 378 36.95 11.22 9.26
CA GLN A 378 37.98 12.14 9.73
C GLN A 378 38.14 13.28 8.73
N ALA A 379 38.23 12.97 7.44
CA ALA A 379 38.27 13.98 6.38
C ALA A 379 37.02 14.88 6.40
N LEU A 380 35.84 14.31 6.66
CA LEU A 380 34.61 15.10 6.83
C LEU A 380 34.69 16.04 8.03
N THR A 381 35.22 15.57 9.16
CA THR A 381 35.42 16.39 10.36
C THR A 381 36.33 17.58 10.05
N GLN A 382 37.49 17.33 9.44
CA GLN A 382 38.44 18.38 9.07
C GLN A 382 37.83 19.40 8.10
N LEU A 383 37.08 18.93 7.08
CA LEU A 383 36.39 19.81 6.14
C LEU A 383 35.40 20.74 6.84
N ILE A 384 34.64 20.22 7.82
CA ILE A 384 33.66 21.01 8.60
C ILE A 384 34.39 22.06 9.45
N LEU A 385 35.44 21.67 10.16
CA LEU A 385 36.23 22.56 11.02
C LEU A 385 36.88 23.68 10.19
N GLU A 386 37.47 23.34 9.05
CA GLU A 386 38.07 24.30 8.13
C GLU A 386 37.01 25.25 7.54
N ALA A 387 35.84 24.74 7.15
CA ALA A 387 34.76 25.57 6.63
C ALA A 387 34.24 26.57 7.68
N ALA A 388 34.07 26.15 8.93
CA ALA A 388 33.65 27.03 10.03
C ALA A 388 34.67 28.15 10.27
N LYS A 389 35.97 27.80 10.24
CA LYS A 389 37.06 28.76 10.33
C LYS A 389 37.07 29.75 9.17
N LEU A 390 36.94 29.28 7.92
CA LEU A 390 36.91 30.13 6.72
C LEU A 390 35.68 31.05 6.68
N ALA A 391 34.54 30.59 7.18
CA ALA A 391 33.33 31.41 7.31
C ALA A 391 33.37 32.34 8.53
N ASN A 392 34.35 32.20 9.42
CA ASN A 392 34.51 32.94 10.67
C ASN A 392 33.26 32.84 11.57
N VAL A 393 32.78 31.62 11.81
CA VAL A 393 31.59 31.34 12.63
C VAL A 393 31.86 30.33 13.73
N ARG A 394 31.15 30.45 14.85
CA ARG A 394 31.01 29.36 15.83
C ARG A 394 30.10 28.27 15.26
N ALA A 395 30.35 27.01 15.58
CA ALA A 395 29.52 25.91 15.07
C ALA A 395 29.17 24.84 16.11
N ILE A 396 27.96 24.30 15.99
CA ILE A 396 27.52 23.08 16.68
C ILE A 396 27.56 21.95 15.66
N VAL A 397 28.38 20.95 15.88
CA VAL A 397 28.55 19.82 14.96
C VAL A 397 27.94 18.57 15.58
N SER A 398 26.96 17.98 14.90
CA SER A 398 26.36 16.72 15.35
C SER A 398 27.31 15.56 15.10
N LYS A 399 27.64 14.80 16.16
CA LYS A 399 28.56 13.64 16.08
C LYS A 399 28.07 12.56 15.12
N GLY A 400 26.74 12.41 14.97
CA GLY A 400 26.10 11.43 14.08
C GLY A 400 26.60 9.99 14.27
N TRP A 401 26.33 9.14 13.28
CA TRP A 401 26.85 7.75 13.20
C TRP A 401 28.25 7.68 12.57
N GLY A 402 28.74 8.80 12.03
CA GLY A 402 30.03 8.89 11.35
C GLY A 402 31.22 8.93 12.30
N GLY A 403 31.05 9.19 13.60
CA GLY A 403 32.20 9.34 14.50
C GLY A 403 32.97 10.64 14.27
N VAL A 404 32.26 11.71 13.89
CA VAL A 404 32.82 13.05 13.76
C VAL A 404 33.38 13.50 15.12
N GLY A 405 34.67 13.86 15.16
CA GLY A 405 35.36 14.28 16.39
C GLY A 405 36.01 13.17 17.22
N GLY A 406 36.27 11.98 16.65
CA GLY A 406 36.85 10.82 17.36
C GLY A 406 38.36 10.83 17.63
N GLY A 407 39.08 11.96 17.54
CA GLY A 407 40.54 11.95 17.76
C GLY A 407 41.34 13.25 17.61
N GLU A 408 40.72 14.42 17.44
CA GLU A 408 41.42 15.72 17.31
C GLU A 408 41.02 16.69 18.45
N GLU A 409 41.90 17.64 18.80
CA GLU A 409 41.55 18.76 19.69
C GLU A 409 40.45 19.60 19.02
N VAL A 410 39.29 19.67 19.67
CA VAL A 410 38.15 20.44 19.19
C VAL A 410 38.37 21.92 19.56
N PRO A 411 38.36 22.87 18.61
CA PRO A 411 38.50 24.29 18.91
C PRO A 411 37.38 24.81 19.83
N ASP A 412 37.67 25.82 20.66
CA ASP A 412 36.70 26.41 21.59
C ASP A 412 35.43 26.96 20.92
N ASP A 413 35.51 27.37 19.65
CA ASP A 413 34.39 27.85 18.84
C ASP A 413 33.50 26.72 18.27
N ILE A 414 33.82 25.45 18.58
CA ILE A 414 33.13 24.27 18.07
C ILE A 414 32.59 23.43 19.22
N TYR A 415 31.29 23.15 19.21
CA TYR A 415 30.66 22.25 20.16
C TYR A 415 30.17 20.96 19.49
N LEU A 416 30.64 19.80 19.95
CA LEU A 416 30.24 18.51 19.41
C LEU A 416 29.01 17.95 20.15
N ILE A 417 27.85 18.01 19.50
CA ILE A 417 26.57 17.61 20.12
C ILE A 417 26.21 16.15 19.81
N GLY A 418 25.60 15.49 20.81
CA GLY A 418 24.91 14.21 20.64
C GLY A 418 23.49 14.39 20.10
N ASN A 419 22.57 13.52 20.54
CA ASN A 419 21.15 13.65 20.18
C ASN A 419 20.51 14.85 20.89
N CYS A 420 19.99 15.80 20.10
CA CYS A 420 19.25 16.96 20.59
C CYS A 420 17.98 17.16 19.73
N PRO A 421 16.81 17.46 20.33
CA PRO A 421 15.63 17.84 19.57
C PRO A 421 15.89 19.08 18.70
N HIS A 422 15.65 18.96 17.40
CA HIS A 422 15.91 20.06 16.45
C HIS A 422 14.94 21.23 16.62
N ASP A 423 13.72 20.97 17.07
CA ASP A 423 12.72 22.00 17.39
C ASP A 423 13.18 22.90 18.56
N TRP A 424 13.99 22.37 19.48
CA TRP A 424 14.65 23.15 20.52
C TRP A 424 15.94 23.83 20.01
N LEU A 425 16.81 23.08 19.34
CA LEU A 425 18.14 23.57 18.96
C LEU A 425 18.08 24.64 17.88
N PHE A 426 17.26 24.46 16.84
CA PHE A 426 17.26 25.36 15.67
C PHE A 426 16.70 26.75 16.01
N GLN A 427 16.01 26.90 17.13
CA GLN A 427 15.63 28.21 17.64
C GLN A 427 16.83 29.04 18.13
N ARG A 428 18.01 28.43 18.34
CA ARG A 428 19.19 29.04 18.98
C ARG A 428 20.41 29.12 18.06
N VAL A 429 20.26 28.80 16.78
CA VAL A 429 21.34 28.80 15.78
C VAL A 429 21.08 29.86 14.71
N SER A 430 22.13 30.32 14.03
CA SER A 430 22.03 31.31 12.95
C SER A 430 21.68 30.67 11.60
N VAL A 431 22.31 29.54 11.27
CA VAL A 431 22.14 28.78 10.02
C VAL A 431 22.07 27.30 10.34
N VAL A 432 21.31 26.55 9.53
CA VAL A 432 21.23 25.08 9.62
C VAL A 432 21.85 24.47 8.37
N VAL A 433 22.96 23.75 8.54
CA VAL A 433 23.61 22.94 7.49
C VAL A 433 23.24 21.48 7.71
N HIS A 434 22.66 20.85 6.69
CA HIS A 434 22.26 19.45 6.80
C HIS A 434 22.21 18.72 5.46
N HIS A 435 21.96 17.41 5.52
CA HIS A 435 21.94 16.54 4.35
C HIS A 435 20.75 16.78 3.40
N GLY A 436 19.64 17.36 3.87
CA GLY A 436 18.47 17.65 3.03
C GLY A 436 17.29 16.72 3.21
N GLY A 437 17.26 15.89 4.26
CA GLY A 437 16.09 15.06 4.54
C GLY A 437 14.87 15.90 4.89
N ALA A 438 13.69 15.50 4.38
CA ALA A 438 12.44 16.25 4.51
C ALA A 438 12.17 16.80 5.92
N GLY A 439 12.33 15.96 6.95
CA GLY A 439 12.08 16.34 8.34
C GLY A 439 13.03 17.41 8.88
N THR A 440 14.34 17.31 8.59
CA THR A 440 15.31 18.32 9.05
C THR A 440 15.13 19.64 8.30
N THR A 441 14.88 19.56 6.99
CA THR A 441 14.54 20.72 6.16
C THR A 441 13.32 21.45 6.73
N ALA A 442 12.25 20.71 7.05
CA ALA A 442 11.03 21.24 7.63
C ALA A 442 11.26 22.00 8.94
N VAL A 443 12.02 21.41 9.87
CA VAL A 443 12.28 22.05 11.17
C VAL A 443 13.18 23.28 11.02
N GLY A 444 14.16 23.25 10.10
CA GLY A 444 15.05 24.38 9.83
C GLY A 444 14.29 25.62 9.34
N ILE A 445 13.46 25.44 8.31
CA ILE A 445 12.65 26.54 7.77
C ILE A 445 11.52 26.98 8.71
N ALA A 446 10.91 26.05 9.46
CA ALA A 446 9.88 26.40 10.45
C ALA A 446 10.46 27.22 11.60
N ALA A 447 11.71 26.97 11.98
CA ALA A 447 12.45 27.80 12.94
C ALA A 447 12.91 29.15 12.36
N GLY A 448 12.61 29.44 11.08
CA GLY A 448 13.01 30.67 10.40
C GLY A 448 14.53 30.78 10.20
N ARG A 449 15.22 29.65 10.04
CA ARG A 449 16.67 29.60 9.89
C ARG A 449 17.07 29.33 8.44
N PRO A 450 17.95 30.16 7.83
CA PRO A 450 18.54 29.86 6.55
C PRO A 450 19.11 28.45 6.52
N THR A 451 18.83 27.72 5.45
CA THR A 451 19.08 26.28 5.38
C THR A 451 20.04 25.96 4.24
N VAL A 452 21.22 25.43 4.58
CA VAL A 452 22.23 24.96 3.62
C VAL A 452 22.09 23.46 3.45
N VAL A 453 21.81 23.02 2.23
CA VAL A 453 21.60 21.61 1.92
C VAL A 453 22.81 21.02 1.20
N VAL A 454 23.38 19.97 1.78
CA VAL A 454 24.46 19.15 1.21
C VAL A 454 23.91 17.76 0.89
N PRO A 455 23.39 17.52 -0.32
CA PRO A 455 22.73 16.25 -0.63
C PRO A 455 23.73 15.12 -0.84
N PHE A 456 23.37 13.95 -0.33
CA PHE A 456 24.07 12.69 -0.51
C PHE A 456 23.33 11.77 -1.48
N PHE A 457 22.02 11.57 -1.30
CA PHE A 457 21.19 10.69 -2.13
C PHE A 457 19.68 10.95 -1.99
N GLY A 458 18.88 10.25 -2.79
CA GLY A 458 17.42 10.19 -2.62
C GLY A 458 16.72 11.51 -2.93
N ASP A 459 15.87 11.96 -1.99
CA ASP A 459 15.06 13.18 -2.09
C ASP A 459 15.80 14.46 -1.70
N GLN A 460 17.01 14.32 -1.14
CA GLN A 460 17.80 15.43 -0.63
C GLN A 460 18.13 16.50 -1.69
N PRO A 461 18.52 16.16 -2.94
CA PRO A 461 18.73 17.16 -3.99
C PRO A 461 17.46 17.96 -4.30
N PHE A 462 16.29 17.31 -4.27
CA PHE A 462 15.01 17.97 -4.50
C PHE A 462 14.75 19.03 -3.42
N TRP A 463 14.88 18.68 -2.13
CA TRP A 463 14.72 19.65 -1.04
C TRP A 463 15.69 20.81 -1.11
N GLY A 464 16.98 20.53 -1.38
CA GLY A 464 17.97 21.57 -1.59
C GLY A 464 17.58 22.54 -2.69
N GLN A 465 17.08 22.01 -3.82
CA GLN A 465 16.61 22.85 -4.92
C GLN A 465 15.37 23.66 -4.55
N MET A 466 14.42 23.11 -3.80
CA MET A 466 13.22 23.84 -3.36
C MET A 466 13.58 24.98 -2.40
N ILE A 467 14.51 24.74 -1.46
CA ILE A 467 15.03 25.77 -0.55
C ILE A 467 15.73 26.89 -1.32
N ALA A 468 16.61 26.55 -2.25
CA ALA A 468 17.31 27.52 -3.08
C ALA A 468 16.34 28.34 -3.94
N SER A 469 15.35 27.68 -4.55
CA SER A 469 14.34 28.34 -5.41
C SER A 469 13.42 29.27 -4.61
N ALA A 470 13.20 28.98 -3.33
CA ALA A 470 12.46 29.83 -2.40
C ALA A 470 13.31 30.98 -1.81
N GLY A 471 14.62 31.03 -2.12
CA GLY A 471 15.55 32.02 -1.56
C GLY A 471 15.90 31.81 -0.09
N ALA A 472 15.55 30.66 0.49
CA ALA A 472 15.76 30.34 1.90
C ALA A 472 17.15 29.70 2.20
N GLY A 473 17.98 29.55 1.17
CA GLY A 473 19.32 28.99 1.26
C GLY A 473 20.06 29.04 -0.08
N PRO A 474 21.35 28.65 -0.10
CA PRO A 474 22.14 28.59 -1.32
C PRO A 474 21.73 27.43 -2.22
N VAL A 475 22.19 27.46 -3.47
CA VAL A 475 22.12 26.30 -4.38
C VAL A 475 22.85 25.12 -3.74
N PRO A 476 22.24 23.92 -3.67
CA PRO A 476 22.82 22.79 -2.97
C PRO A 476 24.11 22.30 -3.64
N VAL A 477 25.14 22.01 -2.83
CA VAL A 477 26.39 21.41 -3.28
C VAL A 477 26.41 19.93 -2.88
N PRO A 478 26.34 18.99 -3.84
CA PRO A 478 26.39 17.57 -3.51
C PRO A 478 27.65 17.19 -2.74
N PHE A 479 27.53 16.28 -1.78
CA PHE A 479 28.63 15.88 -0.89
C PHE A 479 29.91 15.52 -1.65
N LYS A 480 29.80 14.81 -2.77
CA LYS A 480 30.95 14.40 -3.62
C LYS A 480 31.72 15.56 -4.26
N LYS A 481 31.15 16.77 -4.27
CA LYS A 481 31.76 18.00 -4.79
C LYS A 481 32.03 19.01 -3.68
N LEU A 482 31.76 18.65 -2.43
CA LEU A 482 31.89 19.55 -1.29
C LEU A 482 33.37 19.76 -0.96
N THR A 483 33.74 21.01 -0.75
CA THR A 483 35.05 21.43 -0.22
C THR A 483 34.82 22.37 0.95
N ALA A 484 35.83 22.57 1.80
CA ALA A 484 35.73 23.52 2.92
C ALA A 484 35.37 24.94 2.43
N ALA A 485 35.99 25.39 1.33
CA ALA A 485 35.69 26.66 0.70
C ALA A 485 34.26 26.75 0.15
N ALA A 486 33.75 25.69 -0.49
CA ALA A 486 32.38 25.66 -1.00
C ALA A 486 31.35 25.68 0.14
N LEU A 487 31.62 24.96 1.24
CA LEU A 487 30.77 24.98 2.43
C LEU A 487 30.80 26.35 3.11
N ALA A 488 31.98 26.94 3.28
CA ALA A 488 32.12 28.28 3.85
C ALA A 488 31.39 29.36 3.02
N ALA A 489 31.49 29.29 1.68
CA ALA A 489 30.75 30.17 0.79
C ALA A 489 29.24 29.99 0.92
N SER A 490 28.77 28.75 1.08
CA SER A 490 27.35 28.43 1.28
C SER A 490 26.83 28.97 2.62
N ILE A 491 27.61 28.85 3.69
CA ILE A 491 27.30 29.43 5.02
C ILE A 491 27.25 30.96 4.93
N THR A 492 28.26 31.57 4.30
CA THR A 492 28.35 33.03 4.14
C THR A 492 27.16 33.57 3.33
N PHE A 493 26.75 32.85 2.27
CA PHE A 493 25.54 33.20 1.52
C PHE A 493 24.29 33.11 2.38
N ALA A 494 24.15 32.05 3.19
CA ALA A 494 22.98 31.84 4.05
C ALA A 494 22.84 32.91 5.14
N LEU A 495 23.95 33.53 5.57
CA LEU A 495 23.98 34.63 6.55
C LEU A 495 23.54 35.99 5.97
N LYS A 496 23.30 36.11 4.66
CA LYS A 496 22.89 37.37 4.06
C LYS A 496 21.50 37.81 4.57
N PRO A 497 21.27 39.13 4.78
CA PRO A 497 19.99 39.65 5.25
C PRO A 497 18.79 39.25 4.38
N GLU A 498 18.95 39.25 3.05
CA GLU A 498 17.91 38.86 2.10
C GLU A 498 17.42 37.41 2.28
N VAL A 499 18.34 36.48 2.60
CA VAL A 499 18.02 35.07 2.85
C VAL A 499 17.26 34.93 4.17
N HIS A 500 17.66 35.68 5.20
CA HIS A 500 16.95 35.77 6.46
C HIS A 500 15.51 36.28 6.27
N VAL A 501 15.30 37.34 5.49
CA VAL A 501 13.95 37.85 5.19
C VAL A 501 13.09 36.81 4.47
N ALA A 502 13.67 36.12 3.47
CA ALA A 502 12.97 35.09 2.71
C ALA A 502 12.52 33.92 3.61
N VAL A 503 13.42 33.37 4.42
CA VAL A 503 13.09 32.25 5.30
C VAL A 503 12.11 32.64 6.42
N GLN A 504 12.19 33.87 6.94
CA GLN A 504 11.24 34.37 7.93
C GLN A 504 9.82 34.49 7.35
N LYS A 505 9.68 34.93 6.10
CA LYS A 505 8.39 34.96 5.41
C LYS A 505 7.79 33.56 5.26
N ILE A 506 8.60 32.57 4.91
CA ILE A 506 8.16 31.17 4.80
C ILE A 506 7.77 30.62 6.18
N ALA A 507 8.59 30.85 7.21
CA ALA A 507 8.31 30.45 8.58
C ALA A 507 6.98 31.03 9.09
N GLN A 508 6.72 32.31 8.83
CA GLN A 508 5.42 32.94 9.16
C GLN A 508 4.24 32.26 8.46
N GLY A 509 4.41 31.81 7.22
CA GLY A 509 3.43 30.98 6.53
C GLY A 509 3.20 29.65 7.25
N ILE A 510 4.28 28.93 7.57
CA ILE A 510 4.25 27.65 8.28
C ILE A 510 3.56 27.78 9.65
N THR A 511 3.76 28.87 10.39
CA THR A 511 3.10 29.07 11.71
C THR A 511 1.58 29.16 11.64
N ARG A 512 1.00 29.40 10.45
CA ARG A 512 -0.46 29.46 10.22
C ARG A 512 -1.02 28.12 9.74
N GLU A 513 -0.17 27.14 9.49
CA GLU A 513 -0.54 25.81 9.01
C GLU A 513 -0.66 24.85 10.20
N HIS A 514 -1.66 23.97 10.17
CA HIS A 514 -1.87 22.95 11.20
C HIS A 514 -1.72 21.56 10.58
N GLY A 515 -0.50 21.23 10.13
CA GLY A 515 -0.31 20.14 9.18
C GLY A 515 -0.74 18.75 9.64
N ALA A 516 -0.69 18.47 10.95
CA ALA A 516 -1.16 17.20 11.50
C ALA A 516 -2.71 17.17 11.61
N GLU A 517 -3.30 18.27 12.08
CA GLU A 517 -4.75 18.46 12.20
C GLU A 517 -5.43 18.46 10.85
N ASP A 518 -4.89 19.23 9.89
CA ASP A 518 -5.37 19.32 8.52
C ASP A 518 -5.23 17.99 7.79
N ALA A 519 -4.17 17.21 8.05
CA ALA A 519 -4.03 15.86 7.54
C ALA A 519 -5.10 14.91 8.12
N ALA A 520 -5.35 14.95 9.43
CA ALA A 520 -6.40 14.15 10.06
C ALA A 520 -7.80 14.53 9.55
N ALA A 521 -8.06 15.82 9.32
CA ALA A 521 -9.30 16.31 8.74
C ALA A 521 -9.47 15.90 7.26
N ASP A 522 -8.42 16.03 6.43
CA ASP A 522 -8.42 15.61 5.02
C ASP A 522 -8.65 14.09 4.92
N LEU A 523 -8.02 13.30 5.79
CA LEU A 523 -8.26 11.86 5.94
C LEU A 523 -9.75 11.59 6.21
N GLN A 524 -10.33 12.23 7.22
CA GLN A 524 -11.74 12.05 7.57
C GLN A 524 -12.69 12.45 6.43
N LEU A 525 -12.41 13.56 5.74
CA LEU A 525 -13.20 14.04 4.62
C LEU A 525 -13.21 13.04 3.46
N ARG A 526 -12.09 12.35 3.23
CA ARG A 526 -11.93 11.36 2.16
C ARG A 526 -12.44 9.98 2.54
N LEU A 527 -12.58 9.71 3.84
CA LEU A 527 -13.36 8.59 4.34
C LEU A 527 -14.84 8.91 4.08
N ASP A 528 -15.42 8.30 3.04
CA ASP A 528 -16.86 8.29 2.77
C ASP A 528 -17.60 7.65 3.96
N THR A 529 -17.75 8.43 5.02
CA THR A 529 -18.03 7.94 6.38
C THR A 529 -19.40 7.32 6.45
N ASP A 530 -20.36 7.90 5.74
CA ASP A 530 -21.72 7.37 5.61
C ASP A 530 -21.73 5.99 4.96
N SER A 531 -20.80 5.67 4.05
CA SER A 531 -20.66 4.32 3.50
C SER A 531 -20.11 3.27 4.48
N LEU A 532 -19.45 3.73 5.55
CA LEU A 532 -18.87 2.88 6.58
C LEU A 532 -19.88 2.50 7.67
N ARG A 533 -20.94 3.30 7.87
CA ARG A 533 -21.91 3.11 8.95
C ARG A 533 -22.81 1.89 8.78
N CYS A 534 -23.19 1.31 9.91
CA CYS A 534 -24.28 0.34 10.02
C CYS A 534 -25.65 1.04 9.95
N ASP A 535 -26.57 0.48 9.18
CA ASP A 535 -27.89 1.08 8.91
C ASP A 535 -28.78 1.12 10.17
N VAL A 536 -28.67 0.13 11.06
CA VAL A 536 -29.46 0.04 12.31
C VAL A 536 -28.71 0.57 13.55
N CYS A 537 -27.37 0.64 13.47
CA CYS A 537 -26.50 1.17 14.52
C CYS A 537 -25.49 2.16 13.93
N PRO A 538 -25.90 3.40 13.58
CA PRO A 538 -25.04 4.33 12.83
C PRO A 538 -23.72 4.70 13.50
N SER A 539 -23.62 4.56 14.84
CA SER A 539 -22.38 4.77 15.60
C SER A 539 -21.32 3.67 15.41
N LYS A 540 -21.67 2.55 14.77
CA LYS A 540 -20.78 1.40 14.54
C LYS A 540 -20.49 1.21 13.06
N VAL A 541 -19.30 0.68 12.77
CA VAL A 541 -18.89 0.29 11.41
C VAL A 541 -19.70 -0.93 10.95
N ALA A 542 -20.15 -0.92 9.70
CA ALA A 542 -20.78 -2.09 9.09
C ALA A 542 -19.73 -3.09 8.63
N HIS A 543 -19.87 -4.35 9.02
CA HIS A 543 -18.96 -5.44 8.57
C HIS A 543 -19.65 -6.44 7.66
N TRP A 544 -20.98 -6.47 7.69
CA TRP A 544 -21.82 -7.45 7.03
C TRP A 544 -22.76 -6.79 6.05
N LYS A 545 -22.99 -7.46 4.91
CA LYS A 545 -24.04 -7.14 3.97
C LYS A 545 -25.10 -8.22 4.01
N HIS A 546 -26.34 -7.85 4.30
CA HIS A 546 -27.47 -8.76 4.17
C HIS A 546 -27.72 -9.08 2.68
N LYS A 547 -27.88 -10.36 2.34
CA LYS A 547 -27.94 -10.80 0.94
C LYS A 547 -29.23 -10.40 0.23
N LYS A 548 -30.37 -10.39 0.92
CA LYS A 548 -31.69 -10.09 0.33
C LYS A 548 -31.95 -8.59 0.27
N SER A 549 -31.96 -7.91 1.42
CA SER A 549 -32.25 -6.46 1.49
C SER A 549 -31.07 -5.58 1.07
N GLY A 550 -29.85 -6.13 1.07
CA GLY A 550 -28.64 -5.34 0.79
C GLY A 550 -28.18 -4.45 1.95
N ALA A 551 -28.83 -4.51 3.11
CA ALA A 551 -28.51 -3.72 4.31
C ALA A 551 -27.06 -3.91 4.78
N HIS A 552 -26.45 -2.85 5.30
CA HIS A 552 -25.11 -2.85 5.88
C HIS A 552 -25.21 -2.89 7.40
N LEU A 553 -24.64 -3.93 8.01
CA LEU A 553 -24.81 -4.24 9.43
C LEU A 553 -23.46 -4.37 10.13
N SER A 554 -23.35 -3.82 11.34
CA SER A 554 -22.20 -4.05 12.22
C SER A 554 -22.18 -5.51 12.70
N SER A 555 -21.05 -5.94 13.26
CA SER A 555 -20.98 -7.27 13.88
C SER A 555 -22.01 -7.42 15.00
N PHE A 556 -22.14 -6.41 15.86
CA PHE A 556 -23.16 -6.38 16.91
C PHE A 556 -24.59 -6.49 16.36
N ALA A 557 -24.93 -5.70 15.33
CA ALA A 557 -26.27 -5.71 14.76
C ALA A 557 -26.60 -7.06 14.10
N ALA A 558 -25.67 -7.61 13.31
CA ALA A 558 -25.86 -8.90 12.67
C ALA A 558 -26.02 -10.03 13.71
N THR A 559 -25.17 -10.06 14.74
CA THR A 559 -25.27 -11.06 15.80
C THR A 559 -26.54 -10.91 16.62
N SER A 560 -27.01 -9.68 16.89
CA SER A 560 -28.27 -9.41 17.61
C SER A 560 -29.49 -9.90 16.84
N LEU A 561 -29.53 -9.71 15.51
CA LEU A 561 -30.63 -10.21 14.66
C LEU A 561 -30.66 -11.73 14.59
N VAL A 562 -29.49 -12.38 14.59
CA VAL A 562 -29.39 -13.85 14.68
C VAL A 562 -29.83 -14.34 16.04
N TYR A 563 -29.39 -13.69 17.12
CA TYR A 563 -29.78 -14.03 18.49
C TYR A 563 -31.29 -13.91 18.72
N ALA A 564 -31.94 -12.93 18.09
CA ALA A 564 -33.39 -12.73 18.16
C ALA A 564 -34.19 -13.66 17.22
N GLY A 565 -33.55 -14.55 16.45
CA GLY A 565 -34.22 -15.44 15.49
C GLY A 565 -34.80 -14.73 14.25
N VAL A 566 -34.48 -13.44 14.04
CA VAL A 566 -35.03 -12.63 12.94
C VAL A 566 -34.31 -12.93 11.62
N GLN A 567 -33.02 -13.26 11.68
CA GLN A 567 -32.18 -13.56 10.53
C GLN A 567 -31.28 -14.76 10.83
N GLN A 568 -30.80 -15.43 9.78
CA GLN A 568 -29.91 -16.58 9.93
C GLN A 568 -28.47 -16.22 9.53
N PRO A 569 -27.42 -16.89 10.07
CA PRO A 569 -26.03 -16.59 9.74
C PRO A 569 -25.74 -16.64 8.23
N HIS A 570 -26.42 -17.54 7.50
CA HIS A 570 -26.24 -17.68 6.06
C HIS A 570 -26.86 -16.52 5.24
N ASP A 571 -27.65 -15.63 5.84
CA ASP A 571 -28.20 -14.45 5.17
C ASP A 571 -27.15 -13.33 5.02
N PHE A 572 -26.01 -13.44 5.70
CA PHE A 572 -24.96 -12.43 5.69
C PHE A 572 -23.76 -12.82 4.81
N LYS A 573 -23.06 -11.81 4.29
CA LYS A 573 -21.73 -11.92 3.67
C LYS A 573 -20.86 -10.74 4.11
N LEU A 574 -19.54 -10.89 4.09
CA LEU A 574 -18.64 -9.78 4.41
C LEU A 574 -18.90 -8.58 3.48
N LEU A 575 -18.99 -7.39 4.06
CA LEU A 575 -19.14 -6.13 3.35
C LEU A 575 -17.78 -5.67 2.79
N ARG A 576 -17.83 -5.00 1.64
CA ARG A 576 -16.69 -4.29 1.04
C ARG A 576 -17.11 -2.83 0.90
N HIS A 577 -16.53 -1.94 1.69
CA HIS A 577 -16.82 -0.50 1.67
C HIS A 577 -16.27 0.17 0.41
N LYS A 578 -15.03 -0.19 0.05
CA LYS A 578 -14.37 0.32 -1.16
C LYS A 578 -14.05 -0.82 -2.10
N HIS A 579 -14.38 -0.61 -3.38
CA HIS A 579 -14.00 -1.53 -4.44
C HIS A 579 -12.84 -0.95 -5.25
N TRP A 580 -11.65 -1.51 -5.06
CA TRP A 580 -10.45 -1.15 -5.81
C TRP A 580 -10.35 -2.03 -7.07
N TYR A 581 -10.84 -1.51 -8.20
CA TYR A 581 -10.82 -2.25 -9.46
C TYR A 581 -9.46 -2.16 -10.17
N VAL A 582 -8.51 -2.98 -9.72
CA VAL A 582 -7.15 -3.01 -10.28
C VAL A 582 -7.08 -3.67 -11.67
N GLY A 583 -8.09 -4.47 -12.02
CA GLY A 583 -8.10 -5.38 -13.18
C GLY A 583 -8.74 -4.83 -14.46
N GLU A 584 -8.64 -3.53 -14.73
CA GLU A 584 -9.16 -2.92 -15.98
C GLU A 584 -8.62 -3.63 -17.24
N GLY A 585 -7.43 -4.23 -17.16
CA GLY A 585 -6.86 -5.05 -18.21
C GLY A 585 -6.10 -4.20 -19.23
N ALA A 586 -5.87 -4.77 -20.42
CA ALA A 586 -5.10 -4.10 -21.46
C ALA A 586 -5.87 -2.92 -22.08
N GLU A 587 -5.16 -1.87 -22.47
CA GLU A 587 -5.74 -0.69 -23.13
C GLU A 587 -6.24 -1.01 -24.55
N ASP A 588 -5.52 -1.90 -25.25
CA ASP A 588 -5.82 -2.33 -26.61
C ASP A 588 -5.54 -3.84 -26.79
N PRO A 589 -6.09 -4.51 -27.83
CA PRO A 589 -6.00 -5.97 -27.98
C PRO A 589 -4.57 -6.47 -28.25
N ILE A 590 -3.68 -5.66 -28.84
CA ILE A 590 -2.29 -6.02 -29.08
C ILE A 590 -1.54 -6.05 -27.75
N ILE A 591 -1.71 -5.02 -26.93
CA ILE A 591 -1.17 -4.99 -25.56
C ILE A 591 -1.76 -6.14 -24.74
N GLY A 592 -3.02 -6.50 -24.95
CA GLY A 592 -3.66 -7.67 -24.34
C GLY A 592 -2.97 -8.98 -24.68
N ALA A 593 -2.70 -9.21 -25.96
CA ALA A 593 -1.96 -10.39 -26.42
C ALA A 593 -0.54 -10.43 -25.85
N LEU A 594 0.22 -9.32 -25.94
CA LEU A 594 1.59 -9.24 -25.43
C LEU A 594 1.65 -9.46 -23.90
N ALA A 595 0.70 -8.88 -23.15
CA ALA A 595 0.63 -9.05 -21.71
C ALA A 595 0.37 -10.50 -21.30
N SER A 596 -0.38 -11.27 -22.10
CA SER A 596 -0.62 -12.70 -21.84
C SER A 596 0.66 -13.54 -21.95
N VAL A 597 1.50 -13.25 -22.96
CA VAL A 597 2.81 -13.90 -23.15
C VAL A 597 3.76 -13.53 -22.01
N SER A 598 3.85 -12.23 -21.67
CA SER A 598 4.69 -11.77 -20.55
C SER A 598 4.27 -12.40 -19.21
N SER A 599 2.96 -12.46 -18.93
CA SER A 599 2.42 -13.05 -17.71
C SER A 599 2.72 -14.55 -17.62
N PHE A 600 2.67 -15.26 -18.75
CA PHE A 600 3.04 -16.67 -18.84
C PHE A 600 4.52 -16.87 -18.51
N LEU A 601 5.42 -16.12 -19.16
CA LEU A 601 6.87 -16.20 -18.92
C LEU A 601 7.22 -15.88 -17.47
N MET A 602 6.61 -14.85 -16.87
CA MET A 602 6.80 -14.51 -15.46
C MET A 602 6.34 -15.64 -14.54
N SER A 603 5.20 -16.27 -14.83
CA SER A 603 4.67 -17.39 -14.04
C SER A 603 5.57 -18.62 -14.10
N VAL A 604 6.14 -18.91 -15.28
CA VAL A 604 7.17 -19.96 -15.44
C VAL A 604 8.41 -19.62 -14.63
N GLY A 605 8.94 -18.39 -14.75
CA GLY A 605 10.11 -17.93 -13.98
C GLY A 605 9.93 -18.07 -12.47
N ILE A 606 8.76 -17.69 -11.94
CA ILE A 606 8.41 -17.85 -10.52
C ILE A 606 8.41 -19.34 -10.12
N ALA A 607 7.80 -20.21 -10.92
CA ALA A 607 7.77 -21.65 -10.64
C ALA A 607 9.18 -22.28 -10.66
N THR A 608 10.03 -21.86 -11.59
CA THR A 608 11.42 -22.35 -11.71
C THR A 608 12.27 -21.88 -10.54
N SER A 609 12.11 -20.62 -10.12
CA SER A 609 12.81 -20.06 -8.96
C SER A 609 12.42 -20.79 -7.66
N ASP A 610 11.13 -21.07 -7.47
CA ASP A 610 10.62 -21.89 -6.37
C ASP A 610 11.25 -23.29 -6.35
N PHE A 611 11.32 -23.94 -7.51
CA PHE A 611 11.92 -25.27 -7.63
C PHE A 611 13.40 -25.22 -7.27
N SER A 612 14.14 -24.24 -7.78
CA SER A 612 15.55 -24.03 -7.42
C SER A 612 15.73 -23.76 -5.92
N TYR A 613 14.87 -22.94 -5.31
CA TYR A 613 14.88 -22.69 -3.89
C TYR A 613 14.61 -23.95 -3.07
N GLN A 614 13.59 -24.73 -3.45
CA GLN A 614 13.29 -26.01 -2.81
C GLN A 614 14.45 -26.99 -2.93
N LEU A 615 15.20 -27.00 -4.03
CA LEU A 615 16.38 -27.86 -4.15
C LEU A 615 17.55 -27.41 -3.27
N LYS A 616 17.69 -26.11 -3.01
CA LYS A 616 18.78 -25.51 -2.22
C LYS A 616 18.49 -25.46 -0.72
N ALA A 617 17.23 -25.39 -0.31
CA ALA A 617 16.85 -25.34 1.09
C ALA A 617 17.12 -26.68 1.78
N PRO A 618 17.71 -26.69 3.00
CA PRO A 618 17.85 -27.92 3.77
C PRO A 618 16.45 -28.50 4.06
N PRO A 619 16.30 -29.84 4.11
CA PRO A 619 15.02 -30.46 4.42
C PRO A 619 14.54 -29.98 5.79
N ALA A 620 13.35 -29.39 5.84
CA ALA A 620 12.79 -28.87 7.08
C ALA A 620 12.62 -30.03 8.09
N VAL A 621 13.40 -30.00 9.18
CA VAL A 621 13.18 -30.87 10.34
C VAL A 621 11.88 -30.40 10.99
N ARG A 622 10.80 -31.17 10.85
CA ARG A 622 9.59 -30.92 11.64
C ARG A 622 9.92 -31.21 13.10
N PRO A 623 9.54 -30.35 14.07
CA PRO A 623 9.62 -30.75 15.47
C PRO A 623 8.78 -32.02 15.65
N ARG A 624 9.41 -33.05 16.23
CA ARG A 624 8.75 -34.30 16.61
C ARG A 624 7.56 -33.89 17.47
N LYS A 625 6.34 -34.18 17.02
CA LYS A 625 5.17 -34.10 17.91
C LYS A 625 5.48 -35.02 19.09
N GLU A 626 5.81 -34.47 20.25
CA GLU A 626 5.69 -35.22 21.49
C GLU A 626 4.24 -35.66 21.57
N SER A 627 4.04 -36.98 21.57
CA SER A 627 2.73 -37.54 21.87
C SER A 627 2.41 -37.10 23.30
N ILE A 628 1.44 -36.21 23.45
CA ILE A 628 0.75 -36.02 24.72
C ILE A 628 0.23 -37.40 25.08
N LYS A 629 0.89 -38.06 26.05
CA LYS A 629 0.38 -39.31 26.64
C LYS A 629 -0.93 -38.92 27.32
N SER A 630 -2.03 -39.50 26.87
CA SER A 630 -3.30 -39.46 27.60
C SER A 630 -3.08 -39.97 29.04
N PRO A 631 -3.76 -39.40 30.04
CA PRO A 631 -3.59 -39.82 31.44
C PRO A 631 -4.00 -41.29 31.62
N PRO A 632 -3.39 -42.01 32.58
CA PRO A 632 -3.65 -43.43 32.76
C PRO A 632 -5.09 -43.67 33.23
N THR A 633 -5.79 -44.58 32.55
CA THR A 633 -7.07 -45.12 32.98
C THR A 633 -6.86 -46.11 34.12
N THR A 634 -7.32 -45.77 35.33
CA THR A 634 -7.44 -46.71 36.45
C THR A 634 -8.58 -47.68 36.16
N LYS A 635 -8.26 -48.98 36.09
CA LYS A 635 -9.24 -50.07 35.99
C LYS A 635 -9.55 -50.58 37.41
N ASN A 636 -10.83 -50.78 37.73
CA ASN A 636 -11.22 -51.50 38.95
C ASN A 636 -11.12 -53.02 38.74
N ALA A 637 -11.16 -53.77 39.84
CA ALA A 637 -10.83 -55.20 39.94
C ALA A 637 -11.65 -56.17 39.04
N ASN A 638 -12.67 -55.69 38.32
CA ASN A 638 -13.49 -56.50 37.42
C ASN A 638 -13.31 -56.16 35.92
N GLY A 639 -12.33 -55.33 35.55
CA GLY A 639 -11.88 -55.21 34.16
C GLY A 639 -12.74 -54.38 33.19
N GLU A 640 -13.81 -53.72 33.66
CA GLU A 640 -14.62 -52.81 32.82
C GLU A 640 -14.20 -51.34 32.97
N ALA A 641 -14.18 -50.62 31.84
CA ALA A 641 -13.85 -49.20 31.77
C ALA A 641 -15.10 -48.34 32.03
N THR A 642 -15.08 -47.54 33.10
CA THR A 642 -16.15 -46.58 33.41
C THR A 642 -15.93 -45.29 32.62
N LEU A 643 -16.89 -44.95 31.75
CA LEU A 643 -17.03 -43.61 31.16
C LEU A 643 -17.63 -42.68 32.23
N SER A 644 -16.99 -41.55 32.52
CA SER A 644 -17.58 -40.48 33.33
C SER A 644 -18.88 -39.99 32.67
N PRO A 645 -19.93 -39.68 33.45
CA PRO A 645 -21.22 -39.28 32.88
C PRO A 645 -21.10 -37.95 32.14
N ALA A 646 -21.64 -37.93 30.92
CA ALA A 646 -21.78 -36.74 30.11
C ALA A 646 -22.64 -35.68 30.84
N SER A 647 -22.24 -34.41 30.71
CA SER A 647 -22.96 -33.25 31.22
C SER A 647 -24.41 -33.21 30.69
N PRO A 648 -25.43 -32.95 31.53
CA PRO A 648 -26.84 -33.16 31.19
C PRO A 648 -27.51 -31.99 30.46
N TYR A 649 -26.94 -31.50 29.36
CA TYR A 649 -27.54 -30.40 28.57
C TYR A 649 -27.60 -30.67 27.06
N LEU A 650 -27.94 -31.89 26.66
CA LEU A 650 -28.18 -32.26 25.27
C LEU A 650 -29.46 -33.09 25.17
N ASN A 651 -30.60 -32.44 25.42
CA ASN A 651 -31.94 -32.92 25.03
C ASN A 651 -32.87 -31.71 25.01
N ASP A 652 -32.76 -30.88 23.97
CA ASP A 652 -33.84 -29.95 23.59
C ASP A 652 -34.15 -30.18 22.09
N PRO A 653 -35.37 -30.59 21.71
CA PRO A 653 -35.73 -30.90 20.33
C PRO A 653 -35.91 -29.67 19.41
N ALA A 654 -35.66 -28.45 19.88
CA ALA A 654 -35.68 -27.23 19.08
C ALA A 654 -34.25 -26.73 18.78
N GLY A 655 -33.64 -27.27 17.72
CA GLY A 655 -32.25 -27.00 17.36
C GLY A 655 -31.97 -25.58 16.88
N GLU A 656 -31.70 -24.65 17.79
CA GLU A 656 -30.93 -23.42 17.53
C GLU A 656 -30.08 -23.07 18.78
N ILE A 657 -28.78 -23.33 18.75
CA ILE A 657 -27.86 -22.92 19.82
C ILE A 657 -27.72 -21.38 19.75
N PRO A 658 -28.05 -20.60 20.81
CA PRO A 658 -27.96 -19.15 20.76
C PRO A 658 -26.50 -18.69 20.59
N PRO A 659 -26.22 -17.66 19.76
CA PRO A 659 -24.86 -17.18 19.46
C PRO A 659 -23.98 -16.88 20.69
N SER A 660 -24.59 -16.48 21.80
CA SER A 660 -23.92 -16.18 23.08
C SER A 660 -23.30 -17.40 23.76
N SER A 661 -23.68 -18.63 23.36
CA SER A 661 -23.20 -19.88 23.93
C SER A 661 -22.13 -20.59 23.10
N LEU A 662 -21.73 -20.02 21.96
CA LEU A 662 -20.74 -20.62 21.06
C LEU A 662 -19.33 -20.49 21.63
N ASN A 663 -18.61 -21.60 21.73
CA ASN A 663 -17.18 -21.59 22.03
C ASN A 663 -16.33 -21.27 20.78
N ILE A 664 -15.03 -21.01 20.97
CA ILE A 664 -14.11 -20.60 19.87
C ILE A 664 -14.06 -21.63 18.74
N GLN A 665 -14.06 -22.93 19.06
CA GLN A 665 -14.01 -23.99 18.04
C GLN A 665 -15.30 -24.03 17.20
N GLN A 666 -16.46 -23.86 17.84
CA GLN A 666 -17.75 -23.77 17.16
C GLN A 666 -17.81 -22.53 16.27
N MET A 667 -17.35 -21.38 16.75
CA MET A 667 -17.25 -20.16 15.94
C MET A 667 -16.33 -20.34 14.74
N GLN A 668 -15.19 -21.02 14.90
CA GLN A 668 -14.26 -21.31 13.82
C GLN A 668 -14.89 -22.21 12.75
N HIS A 669 -15.65 -23.23 13.18
CA HIS A 669 -16.39 -24.10 12.26
C HIS A 669 -17.48 -23.34 11.51
N LEU A 670 -18.24 -22.50 12.21
CA LEU A 670 -19.25 -21.61 11.62
C LEU A 670 -18.62 -20.67 10.58
N ALA A 671 -17.53 -19.99 10.93
CA ALA A 671 -16.79 -19.12 10.02
C ALA A 671 -16.32 -19.86 8.76
N HIS A 672 -15.84 -21.10 8.92
CA HIS A 672 -15.43 -21.92 7.80
C HIS A 672 -16.61 -22.31 6.90
N LYS A 673 -17.73 -22.78 7.46
CA LYS A 673 -18.95 -23.11 6.70
C LYS A 673 -19.52 -21.88 5.97
N MET A 674 -19.51 -20.71 6.60
CA MET A 674 -19.93 -19.45 5.98
C MET A 674 -19.01 -19.07 4.82
N ALA A 675 -17.70 -19.20 5.00
CA ALA A 675 -16.70 -18.93 3.96
C ALA A 675 -16.78 -19.92 2.79
N SER A 676 -17.10 -21.20 3.03
CA SER A 676 -17.30 -22.20 1.98
C SER A 676 -18.69 -22.17 1.35
N LYS A 677 -19.61 -21.35 1.86
CA LYS A 677 -21.03 -21.32 1.46
C LYS A 677 -21.70 -22.71 1.56
N SER A 678 -21.29 -23.50 2.55
CA SER A 678 -21.82 -24.84 2.79
C SER A 678 -22.77 -24.89 3.99
N LEU A 679 -23.24 -23.74 4.47
CA LEU A 679 -24.28 -23.65 5.47
C LEU A 679 -25.64 -23.84 4.79
N SER A 680 -26.37 -24.88 5.19
CA SER A 680 -27.76 -25.13 4.79
C SER A 680 -28.73 -24.74 5.91
N PRO A 681 -30.01 -24.43 5.61
CA PRO A 681 -31.05 -24.34 6.64
C PRO A 681 -31.17 -25.68 7.38
N GLY A 682 -31.02 -25.70 8.71
CA GLY A 682 -31.11 -26.92 9.55
C GLY A 682 -29.79 -27.48 10.10
N ASP A 683 -28.65 -26.85 9.81
CA ASP A 683 -27.31 -27.34 10.16
C ASP A 683 -26.87 -27.05 11.63
N GLY A 684 -27.84 -27.06 12.57
CA GLY A 684 -27.66 -26.85 14.01
C GLY A 684 -27.19 -28.10 14.78
N THR A 685 -27.17 -29.26 14.15
CA THR A 685 -26.64 -30.50 14.75
C THR A 685 -25.18 -30.69 14.37
N ALA A 686 -24.35 -30.95 15.38
CA ALA A 686 -22.99 -31.40 15.16
C ALA A 686 -23.04 -32.66 14.27
N PRO A 687 -22.32 -32.71 13.14
CA PRO A 687 -22.20 -33.97 12.43
C PRO A 687 -21.33 -34.87 13.30
N GLU A 688 -21.90 -35.96 13.81
CA GLU A 688 -21.13 -37.20 13.94
C GLU A 688 -20.49 -37.42 12.58
N GLY A 689 -19.17 -37.22 12.50
CA GLY A 689 -18.45 -37.36 11.26
C GLY A 689 -18.69 -38.76 10.71
N PRO A 690 -19.06 -38.94 9.43
CA PRO A 690 -19.16 -40.27 8.87
C PRO A 690 -17.79 -40.93 8.99
N SER A 691 -17.78 -42.19 9.45
CA SER A 691 -16.56 -42.99 9.47
C SER A 691 -15.87 -42.91 8.10
N PRO A 692 -14.53 -42.75 8.05
CA PRO A 692 -13.85 -42.38 6.83
C PRO A 692 -14.14 -43.40 5.73
N THR A 693 -14.56 -42.89 4.57
CA THR A 693 -14.87 -43.74 3.40
C THR A 693 -13.65 -44.60 3.04
N LEU A 694 -13.84 -45.76 2.41
CA LEU A 694 -12.72 -46.63 1.97
C LEU A 694 -11.66 -45.87 1.14
N ARG A 695 -12.09 -44.84 0.41
CA ARG A 695 -11.21 -43.92 -0.34
C ARG A 695 -10.40 -43.01 0.57
N GLU A 696 -10.98 -42.49 1.65
CA GLU A 696 -10.30 -41.67 2.66
C GLU A 696 -9.43 -42.51 3.60
N LYS A 697 -9.84 -43.74 3.93
CA LYS A 697 -8.99 -44.72 4.63
C LYS A 697 -7.80 -45.11 3.76
N ARG A 698 -7.99 -45.34 2.45
CA ARG A 698 -6.88 -45.52 1.49
C ARG A 698 -6.02 -44.28 1.37
N LYS A 699 -6.60 -43.08 1.36
CA LYS A 699 -5.83 -41.82 1.35
C LYS A 699 -5.04 -41.68 2.66
N MET A 700 -5.64 -41.89 3.83
CA MET A 700 -4.93 -41.87 5.11
C MET A 700 -3.88 -42.96 5.24
N MET A 701 -4.12 -44.18 4.72
CA MET A 701 -3.10 -45.23 4.64
C MET A 701 -1.98 -44.84 3.68
N TRP A 702 -2.29 -44.27 2.52
CA TRP A 702 -1.33 -43.78 1.52
C TRP A 702 -0.51 -42.58 2.04
N TRP A 703 -1.08 -41.78 2.93
CA TRP A 703 -0.40 -40.71 3.65
C TRP A 703 0.41 -41.25 4.85
N LYS A 704 -0.10 -42.25 5.59
CA LYS A 704 0.62 -42.96 6.67
C LYS A 704 1.80 -43.81 6.15
N THR A 705 1.72 -44.36 4.93
CA THR A 705 2.86 -45.01 4.26
C THR A 705 3.83 -43.99 3.67
N ARG A 706 3.37 -42.77 3.34
CA ARG A 706 4.23 -41.63 2.97
C ARG A 706 5.06 -41.07 4.13
N ASP A 707 4.51 -41.08 5.34
CA ASP A 707 5.22 -40.65 6.57
C ASP A 707 6.34 -41.63 6.99
N LYS A 708 6.31 -42.88 6.50
CA LYS A 708 7.33 -43.89 6.84
C LYS A 708 8.55 -43.90 5.91
N GLY A 709 8.59 -43.03 4.89
CA GLY A 709 9.66 -42.97 3.88
C GLY A 709 10.53 -41.70 3.94
N GLU A 710 10.42 -40.89 4.99
CA GLU A 710 11.29 -39.72 5.20
C GLU A 710 12.70 -40.27 5.51
N HIS A 711 13.80 -39.91 4.83
CA HIS A 711 14.58 -38.69 5.04
C HIS A 711 15.69 -38.52 3.96
N GLY A 712 15.49 -39.01 2.72
CA GLY A 712 16.52 -39.01 1.67
C GLY A 712 16.48 -37.80 0.71
N ARG A 713 17.65 -37.35 0.23
CA ARG A 713 17.81 -36.31 -0.81
C ARG A 713 17.00 -36.61 -2.08
N ALA A 714 16.88 -37.89 -2.45
CA ALA A 714 16.10 -38.35 -3.59
C ALA A 714 14.58 -38.10 -3.44
N TYR A 715 14.01 -38.34 -2.26
CA TYR A 715 12.60 -38.03 -1.98
C TYR A 715 12.32 -36.53 -2.07
N HIS A 716 13.24 -35.72 -1.54
CA HIS A 716 13.14 -34.26 -1.59
C HIS A 716 13.16 -33.75 -3.04
N ILE A 717 14.10 -34.23 -3.85
CA ILE A 717 14.20 -33.90 -5.28
C ILE A 717 12.93 -34.36 -6.01
N THR A 718 12.47 -35.61 -5.84
CA THR A 718 11.26 -36.12 -6.50
C THR A 718 10.02 -35.32 -6.11
N ARG A 719 9.87 -34.94 -4.84
CA ARG A 719 8.78 -34.10 -4.37
C ARG A 719 8.85 -32.71 -4.98
N ALA A 720 10.01 -32.06 -4.95
CA ALA A 720 10.21 -30.75 -5.55
C ALA A 720 9.90 -30.76 -7.04
N SER A 721 10.38 -31.77 -7.78
CA SER A 721 10.12 -31.94 -9.22
C SER A 721 8.65 -32.18 -9.51
N THR A 722 7.97 -33.00 -8.70
CA THR A 722 6.52 -33.23 -8.82
C THR A 722 5.72 -31.95 -8.56
N CYS A 723 6.11 -31.18 -7.53
CA CYS A 723 5.52 -29.87 -7.25
C CYS A 723 5.74 -28.88 -8.39
N TYR A 724 6.95 -28.84 -8.97
CA TYR A 724 7.29 -27.99 -10.10
C TYR A 724 6.51 -28.36 -11.36
N ALA A 725 6.46 -29.65 -11.73
CA ALA A 725 5.64 -30.15 -12.83
C ALA A 725 4.16 -29.77 -12.64
N GLY A 726 3.62 -29.98 -11.44
CA GLY A 726 2.25 -29.58 -11.11
C GLY A 726 2.01 -28.06 -11.17
N GLN A 727 3.02 -27.23 -10.88
CA GLN A 727 2.94 -25.78 -11.10
C GLN A 727 2.96 -25.44 -12.59
N LEU A 728 3.87 -26.02 -13.38
CA LEU A 728 3.95 -25.80 -14.84
C LEU A 728 2.67 -26.22 -15.56
N THR A 729 2.06 -27.36 -15.20
CA THR A 729 0.77 -27.77 -15.76
C THR A 729 -0.32 -26.72 -15.48
N LYS A 730 -0.37 -26.16 -14.27
CA LYS A 730 -1.31 -25.07 -13.93
C LYS A 730 -1.04 -23.80 -14.74
N VAL A 731 0.24 -23.46 -14.95
CA VAL A 731 0.64 -22.30 -15.77
C VAL A 731 0.21 -22.50 -17.23
N GLY A 732 0.44 -23.68 -17.80
CA GLY A 732 -0.01 -24.04 -19.15
C GLY A 732 -1.53 -23.93 -19.31
N LEU A 733 -2.30 -24.47 -18.36
CA LEU A 733 -3.77 -24.38 -18.38
C LEU A 733 -4.29 -22.93 -18.27
N LYS A 734 -3.53 -22.01 -17.65
CA LYS A 734 -3.90 -20.60 -17.52
C LYS A 734 -3.54 -19.76 -18.75
N ALA A 735 -2.65 -20.21 -19.63
CA ALA A 735 -2.18 -19.41 -20.75
C ALA A 735 -3.30 -19.02 -21.74
N PRO A 736 -4.17 -19.94 -22.19
CA PRO A 736 -5.30 -19.58 -23.05
C PRO A 736 -6.29 -18.64 -22.33
N ILE A 737 -6.53 -18.87 -21.03
CA ILE A 737 -7.40 -18.01 -20.21
C ILE A 737 -6.87 -16.58 -20.20
N ALA A 738 -5.57 -16.40 -19.92
CA ALA A 738 -4.93 -15.09 -19.90
C ALA A 738 -4.96 -14.40 -21.27
N PHE A 739 -4.74 -15.15 -22.36
CA PHE A 739 -4.82 -14.62 -23.73
C PHE A 739 -6.22 -14.09 -24.04
N PHE A 740 -7.25 -14.94 -24.00
CA PHE A 740 -8.61 -14.54 -24.35
C PHE A 740 -9.14 -13.45 -23.41
N TYR A 741 -8.84 -13.53 -22.11
CA TYR A 741 -9.25 -12.52 -21.13
C TYR A 741 -8.61 -11.16 -21.42
N ASN A 742 -7.30 -11.10 -21.66
CA ASN A 742 -6.60 -9.83 -21.86
C ASN A 742 -6.90 -9.21 -23.24
N VAL A 743 -7.04 -10.03 -24.29
CA VAL A 743 -7.45 -9.55 -25.62
C VAL A 743 -8.88 -9.02 -25.59
N ALA A 744 -9.80 -9.70 -24.90
CA ALA A 744 -11.17 -9.21 -24.70
C ALA A 744 -11.19 -7.86 -23.99
N ASN A 745 -10.40 -7.69 -22.93
CA ASN A 745 -10.26 -6.41 -22.24
C ASN A 745 -9.64 -5.33 -23.14
N GLY A 746 -8.65 -5.69 -23.94
CA GLY A 746 -8.04 -4.79 -24.92
C GLY A 746 -9.06 -4.24 -25.91
N PHE A 747 -9.91 -5.09 -26.48
CA PHE A 747 -10.99 -4.65 -27.35
C PHE A 747 -12.06 -3.81 -26.63
N HIS A 748 -12.44 -4.23 -25.41
CA HIS A 748 -13.41 -3.51 -24.58
C HIS A 748 -12.95 -2.10 -24.21
N ASN A 749 -11.67 -1.95 -23.89
CA ASN A 749 -11.10 -0.69 -23.43
C ASN A 749 -10.74 0.23 -24.60
N SER A 750 -10.32 -0.32 -25.75
CA SER A 750 -9.80 0.43 -26.89
C SER A 750 -10.62 1.68 -27.27
N PRO A 751 -11.96 1.65 -27.42
CA PRO A 751 -12.74 2.85 -27.76
C PRO A 751 -12.48 4.04 -26.83
N SER A 752 -12.30 3.79 -25.53
CA SER A 752 -12.04 4.84 -24.52
C SER A 752 -10.61 5.39 -24.54
N TYR A 753 -9.64 4.61 -25.03
CA TYR A 753 -8.24 5.03 -25.13
C TYR A 753 -7.92 5.70 -26.47
N VAL A 754 -8.56 5.26 -27.56
CA VAL A 754 -8.27 5.81 -28.88
C VAL A 754 -9.13 7.04 -29.19
N TRP A 755 -10.39 7.11 -28.73
CA TRP A 755 -11.29 8.24 -29.03
C TRP A 755 -11.51 9.17 -27.82
N ASN A 756 -11.15 10.45 -27.96
CA ASN A 756 -11.44 11.46 -26.94
C ASN A 756 -12.95 11.57 -26.64
N GLY A 757 -13.30 11.46 -25.35
CA GLY A 757 -14.67 11.63 -24.83
C GLY A 757 -15.57 10.39 -24.86
N ALA A 758 -15.07 9.21 -25.27
CA ALA A 758 -15.84 7.96 -25.17
C ALA A 758 -15.92 7.48 -23.71
N PRO A 759 -17.11 7.11 -23.19
CA PRO A 759 -17.24 6.68 -21.80
C PRO A 759 -16.53 5.34 -21.58
N LEU A 760 -15.62 5.30 -20.61
CA LEU A 760 -14.99 4.04 -20.19
C LEU A 760 -16.05 3.16 -19.51
N ARG A 761 -16.45 2.10 -20.20
CA ARG A 761 -17.42 1.14 -19.68
C ARG A 761 -16.70 0.24 -18.69
N ARG A 762 -17.11 0.23 -17.42
CA ARG A 762 -16.60 -0.76 -16.46
C ARG A 762 -17.28 -2.10 -16.66
N ARG A 763 -16.49 -3.13 -16.88
CA ARG A 763 -16.94 -4.53 -16.92
C ARG A 763 -17.40 -5.01 -15.54
N ASP A 764 -18.42 -5.87 -15.52
CA ASP A 764 -18.87 -6.55 -14.30
C ASP A 764 -17.77 -7.48 -13.76
N GLU A 765 -17.50 -7.48 -12.46
CA GLU A 765 -16.45 -8.31 -11.86
C GLU A 765 -16.75 -9.81 -11.99
N ILE A 766 -15.72 -10.58 -12.38
CA ILE A 766 -15.81 -12.05 -12.47
C ILE A 766 -15.28 -12.65 -11.17
N THR A 767 -16.20 -13.18 -10.36
CA THR A 767 -15.94 -13.77 -9.04
C THR A 767 -16.11 -15.30 -9.03
N GLY A 768 -16.57 -15.87 -10.13
CA GLY A 768 -16.82 -17.29 -10.33
C GLY A 768 -17.51 -17.57 -11.67
N PHE A 769 -17.92 -18.81 -11.88
CA PHE A 769 -18.44 -19.27 -13.18
C PHE A 769 -19.68 -18.48 -13.63
N GLY A 770 -20.70 -18.37 -12.78
CA GLY A 770 -21.94 -17.64 -13.11
C GLY A 770 -21.72 -16.16 -13.42
N SER A 771 -20.86 -15.47 -12.66
CA SER A 771 -20.48 -14.08 -12.98
C SER A 771 -19.67 -13.96 -14.27
N GLY A 772 -18.86 -15.00 -14.59
CA GLY A 772 -18.14 -15.12 -15.86
C GLY A 772 -19.08 -15.14 -17.05
N LEU A 773 -20.08 -16.02 -17.01
CA LEU A 773 -21.07 -16.16 -18.07
C LEU A 773 -21.95 -14.90 -18.20
N LYS A 774 -22.34 -14.29 -17.08
CA LYS A 774 -23.08 -13.01 -17.08
C LYS A 774 -22.26 -11.89 -17.72
N ALA A 775 -21.00 -11.75 -17.34
CA ALA A 775 -20.11 -10.73 -17.93
C ALA A 775 -19.88 -10.99 -19.42
N ALA A 776 -19.67 -12.24 -19.82
CA ALA A 776 -19.52 -12.67 -21.21
C ALA A 776 -20.74 -12.31 -22.05
N GLY A 777 -21.95 -12.72 -21.63
CA GLY A 777 -23.18 -12.45 -22.35
C GLY A 777 -23.51 -10.95 -22.44
N LYS A 778 -23.35 -10.22 -21.32
CA LYS A 778 -23.58 -8.76 -21.29
C LYS A 778 -22.60 -8.00 -22.19
N GLU A 779 -21.34 -8.40 -22.22
CA GLU A 779 -20.35 -7.76 -23.10
C GLU A 779 -20.59 -8.12 -24.57
N SER A 780 -20.92 -9.37 -24.86
CA SER A 780 -21.24 -9.82 -26.22
C SER A 780 -22.45 -9.09 -26.79
N ALA A 781 -23.57 -9.06 -26.07
CA ALA A 781 -24.78 -8.38 -26.52
C ALA A 781 -24.57 -6.87 -26.71
N MET A 782 -23.91 -6.21 -25.75
CA MET A 782 -23.67 -4.77 -25.82
C MET A 782 -22.63 -4.41 -26.88
N GLY A 783 -21.62 -5.25 -27.09
CA GLY A 783 -20.63 -5.08 -28.15
C GLY A 783 -21.28 -5.13 -29.52
N PHE A 784 -22.11 -6.15 -29.82
CA PHE A 784 -22.86 -6.18 -31.08
C PHE A 784 -23.82 -5.00 -31.24
N TYR A 785 -24.53 -4.62 -30.16
CA TYR A 785 -25.42 -3.47 -30.19
C TYR A 785 -24.68 -2.16 -30.52
N HIS A 786 -23.56 -1.89 -29.85
CA HIS A 786 -22.76 -0.68 -30.08
C HIS A 786 -22.06 -0.69 -31.45
N ALA A 787 -21.60 -1.85 -31.89
CA ALA A 787 -21.02 -2.04 -33.22
C ALA A 787 -22.02 -1.66 -34.33
N LEU A 788 -23.25 -2.18 -34.26
CA LEU A 788 -24.27 -1.93 -35.29
C LEU A 788 -24.86 -0.52 -35.18
N SER A 789 -25.22 -0.08 -33.97
CA SER A 789 -25.80 1.26 -33.77
C SER A 789 -24.78 2.38 -34.05
N GLY A 790 -23.49 2.14 -33.78
CA GLY A 790 -22.39 3.09 -34.02
C GLY A 790 -22.22 3.49 -35.49
N ILE A 791 -22.57 2.61 -36.43
CA ILE A 791 -22.54 2.86 -37.88
C ILE A 791 -23.41 4.07 -38.25
N VAL A 792 -24.53 4.29 -37.54
CA VAL A 792 -25.46 5.39 -37.81
C VAL A 792 -25.27 6.54 -36.81
N ILE A 793 -25.06 6.21 -35.53
CA ILE A 793 -25.00 7.21 -34.45
C ILE A 793 -23.75 8.10 -34.56
N GLN A 794 -22.57 7.54 -34.83
CA GLN A 794 -21.32 8.33 -34.87
C GLN A 794 -21.28 9.32 -36.04
N PRO A 795 -21.65 8.94 -37.28
CA PRO A 795 -21.77 9.90 -38.39
C PRO A 795 -22.80 10.98 -38.12
N TYR A 796 -23.96 10.63 -37.53
CA TYR A 796 -25.01 11.59 -37.17
C TYR A 796 -24.54 12.60 -36.11
N ILE A 797 -23.94 12.13 -35.02
CA ILE A 797 -23.39 13.01 -33.96
C ILE A 797 -22.28 13.89 -34.53
N GLY A 798 -21.39 13.31 -35.35
CA GLY A 798 -20.33 14.03 -36.03
C GLY A 798 -20.89 15.14 -36.91
N ALA A 799 -21.83 14.82 -37.79
CA ALA A 799 -22.49 15.77 -38.69
C ALA A 799 -23.17 16.90 -37.92
N LYS A 800 -23.84 16.59 -36.81
CA LYS A 800 -24.50 17.59 -35.96
C LYS A 800 -23.52 18.54 -35.26
N ARG A 801 -22.30 18.08 -34.95
CA ARG A 801 -21.29 18.89 -34.23
C ARG A 801 -20.41 19.75 -35.15
N GLU A 802 -20.00 19.21 -36.29
CA GLU A 802 -19.01 19.87 -37.18
C GLU A 802 -19.38 19.81 -38.67
N GLY A 803 -20.66 19.59 -39.02
CA GLY A 803 -21.12 19.52 -40.41
C GLY A 803 -20.45 18.40 -41.20
N ALA A 804 -20.11 18.65 -42.47
CA ALA A 804 -19.50 17.64 -43.36
C ALA A 804 -18.17 17.08 -42.82
N ARG A 805 -17.34 17.92 -42.19
CA ARG A 805 -16.07 17.48 -41.55
C ARG A 805 -16.36 16.54 -40.38
N GLY A 806 -17.40 16.83 -39.62
CA GLY A 806 -17.86 15.99 -38.52
C GLY A 806 -18.45 14.67 -39.00
N LEU A 807 -19.19 14.66 -40.11
CA LEU A 807 -19.70 13.45 -40.75
C LEU A 807 -18.55 12.50 -41.12
N ALA A 808 -17.52 13.01 -41.79
CA ALA A 808 -16.34 12.22 -42.16
C ALA A 808 -15.60 11.66 -40.93
N LYS A 809 -15.39 12.49 -39.89
CA LYS A 809 -14.86 12.04 -38.60
C LYS A 809 -15.74 10.96 -37.96
N GLY A 810 -17.05 11.10 -38.05
CA GLY A 810 -18.03 10.15 -37.51
C GLY A 810 -18.02 8.81 -38.24
N VAL A 811 -17.87 8.79 -39.56
CA VAL A 811 -17.69 7.56 -40.36
C VAL A 811 -16.40 6.84 -40.00
N PHE A 812 -15.30 7.58 -39.85
CA PHE A 812 -14.02 7.00 -39.40
C PHE A 812 -14.14 6.39 -37.99
N ARG A 813 -14.79 7.10 -37.06
CA ARG A 813 -15.08 6.58 -35.71
C ARG A 813 -15.97 5.34 -35.75
N ALA A 814 -17.01 5.33 -36.57
CA ALA A 814 -17.89 4.18 -36.73
C ALA A 814 -17.14 2.93 -37.19
N GLY A 815 -16.20 3.04 -38.13
CA GLY A 815 -15.37 1.92 -38.55
C GLY A 815 -14.47 1.38 -37.43
N GLY A 816 -13.86 2.27 -36.64
CA GLY A 816 -13.07 1.88 -35.48
C GLY A 816 -13.89 1.23 -34.36
N ASP A 817 -15.06 1.80 -34.05
CA ASP A 817 -16.01 1.27 -33.07
C ASP A 817 -16.56 -0.10 -33.51
N LEU A 818 -16.78 -0.31 -34.81
CA LEU A 818 -17.24 -1.60 -35.35
C LEU A 818 -16.23 -2.72 -35.05
N VAL A 819 -14.95 -2.51 -35.40
CA VAL A 819 -13.89 -3.50 -35.17
C VAL A 819 -13.70 -3.78 -33.69
N THR A 820 -13.63 -2.73 -32.88
CA THR A 820 -13.35 -2.86 -31.44
C THR A 820 -14.50 -3.51 -30.68
N ASN A 821 -15.75 -3.10 -30.91
CA ASN A 821 -16.91 -3.65 -30.23
C ASN A 821 -17.24 -5.09 -30.68
N ILE A 822 -17.05 -5.44 -31.97
CA ILE A 822 -17.16 -6.83 -32.43
C ILE A 822 -16.07 -7.70 -31.79
N GLY A 823 -14.83 -7.20 -31.76
CA GLY A 823 -13.72 -7.88 -31.08
C GLY A 823 -14.03 -8.14 -29.60
N ALA A 824 -14.55 -7.14 -28.89
CA ALA A 824 -14.98 -7.29 -27.50
C ALA A 824 -16.09 -8.35 -27.38
N ALA A 825 -17.06 -8.36 -28.30
CA ALA A 825 -18.17 -9.29 -28.28
C ALA A 825 -17.77 -10.74 -28.53
N VAL A 826 -16.83 -10.98 -29.45
CA VAL A 826 -16.33 -12.31 -29.81
C VAL A 826 -15.39 -12.85 -28.74
N PHE A 827 -14.40 -12.06 -28.31
CA PHE A 827 -13.36 -12.53 -27.38
C PHE A 827 -13.86 -12.61 -25.92
N SER A 828 -14.88 -11.84 -25.54
CA SER A 828 -15.46 -11.91 -24.19
C SER A 828 -16.12 -13.25 -23.87
N LEU A 829 -16.72 -13.93 -24.87
CA LEU A 829 -17.36 -15.23 -24.69
C LEU A 829 -16.40 -16.30 -24.13
N PRO A 830 -15.29 -16.64 -24.81
CA PRO A 830 -14.30 -17.56 -24.24
C PRO A 830 -13.53 -16.90 -23.09
N GLY A 831 -13.14 -15.62 -23.20
CA GLY A 831 -12.28 -14.96 -22.22
C GLY A 831 -12.89 -14.86 -20.84
N TYR A 832 -14.12 -14.33 -20.73
CA TYR A 832 -14.78 -14.10 -19.45
C TYR A 832 -15.37 -15.39 -18.86
N THR A 833 -15.81 -16.33 -19.71
CA THR A 833 -16.27 -17.65 -19.25
C THR A 833 -15.12 -18.47 -18.67
N LEU A 834 -13.99 -18.59 -19.38
CA LEU A 834 -12.81 -19.30 -18.89
C LEU A 834 -12.26 -18.64 -17.61
N LYS A 835 -12.24 -17.30 -17.55
CA LYS A 835 -11.88 -16.59 -16.32
C LYS A 835 -12.82 -16.91 -15.16
N GLY A 836 -14.12 -17.06 -15.43
CA GLY A 836 -15.11 -17.50 -14.45
C GLY A 836 -14.82 -18.89 -13.90
N ILE A 837 -14.48 -19.84 -14.78
CA ILE A 837 -14.07 -21.20 -14.39
C ILE A 837 -12.81 -21.15 -13.50
N GLU A 838 -11.78 -20.38 -13.90
CA GLU A 838 -10.56 -20.21 -13.12
C GLU A 838 -10.87 -19.71 -11.69
N LYS A 839 -11.74 -18.71 -11.57
CA LYS A 839 -12.19 -18.16 -10.27
C LYS A 839 -12.98 -19.17 -9.46
N GLU A 840 -13.81 -19.99 -10.09
CA GLU A 840 -14.58 -21.04 -9.40
C GLU A 840 -13.65 -22.06 -8.73
N PHE A 841 -12.61 -22.51 -9.44
CA PHE A 841 -11.59 -23.39 -8.87
C PHE A 841 -10.78 -22.71 -7.76
N ALA A 842 -10.52 -21.40 -7.87
CA ALA A 842 -9.79 -20.64 -6.87
C ALA A 842 -10.55 -20.48 -5.53
N LYS A 843 -11.89 -20.58 -5.52
CA LYS A 843 -12.71 -20.43 -4.30
C LYS A 843 -12.29 -21.36 -3.17
N ARG A 844 -11.86 -22.59 -3.47
CA ARG A 844 -11.40 -23.56 -2.46
C ARG A 844 -10.17 -23.07 -1.66
N HIS A 845 -9.34 -22.22 -2.26
CA HIS A 845 -8.15 -21.66 -1.62
C HIS A 845 -8.42 -20.33 -0.89
N LEU A 846 -9.52 -19.65 -1.21
CA LEU A 846 -9.97 -18.43 -0.54
C LEU A 846 -10.59 -18.71 0.83
N THR A 847 -11.20 -19.88 1.01
CA THR A 847 -12.00 -20.24 2.20
C THR A 847 -11.28 -20.01 3.52
N LYS A 848 -10.02 -20.45 3.67
CA LYS A 848 -9.30 -20.33 4.94
C LYS A 848 -9.06 -18.87 5.35
N LEU A 849 -8.67 -18.03 4.40
CA LEU A 849 -8.40 -16.62 4.66
C LEU A 849 -9.69 -15.86 4.97
N THR A 850 -10.75 -16.14 4.22
CA THR A 850 -12.07 -15.56 4.48
C THR A 850 -12.63 -16.03 5.83
N ALA A 851 -12.44 -17.30 6.19
CA ALA A 851 -12.86 -17.85 7.47
C ALA A 851 -12.13 -17.17 8.64
N GLU A 852 -10.83 -16.88 8.51
CA GLU A 852 -10.08 -16.14 9.53
C GLU A 852 -10.67 -14.75 9.77
N ILE A 853 -10.95 -14.00 8.69
CA ILE A 853 -11.56 -12.67 8.77
C ILE A 853 -12.97 -12.75 9.38
N MET A 854 -13.78 -13.73 8.97
CA MET A 854 -15.11 -13.96 9.54
C MET A 854 -15.04 -14.32 11.02
N LEU A 855 -14.06 -15.11 11.45
CA LEU A 855 -13.87 -15.50 12.84
C LEU A 855 -13.62 -14.29 13.72
N VAL A 856 -12.75 -13.35 13.29
CA VAL A 856 -12.53 -12.08 14.02
C VAL A 856 -13.84 -11.33 14.21
N ARG A 857 -14.62 -11.16 13.13
CA ARG A 857 -15.89 -10.40 13.17
C ARG A 857 -16.98 -11.10 13.99
N LEU A 858 -17.04 -12.42 13.97
CA LEU A 858 -17.97 -13.22 14.79
C LEU A 858 -17.63 -13.09 16.27
N ARG A 859 -16.35 -13.24 16.63
CA ARG A 859 -15.89 -13.06 18.02
C ARG A 859 -16.21 -11.67 18.56
N GLN A 860 -15.91 -10.62 17.79
CA GLN A 860 -16.28 -9.24 18.15
C GLN A 860 -17.78 -9.07 18.33
N GLY A 861 -18.60 -9.62 17.41
CA GLY A 861 -20.06 -9.48 17.49
C GLY A 861 -20.69 -10.22 18.67
N ILE A 862 -20.19 -11.41 19.02
CA ILE A 862 -20.67 -12.20 20.17
C ILE A 862 -20.25 -11.53 21.48
N ASP A 863 -19.02 -11.02 21.54
CA ASP A 863 -18.53 -10.31 22.71
C ASP A 863 -19.31 -9.01 22.97
N GLU A 864 -19.55 -8.21 21.94
CA GLU A 864 -20.42 -7.02 22.04
C GLU A 864 -21.86 -7.39 22.42
N LEU A 865 -22.39 -8.51 21.89
CA LEU A 865 -23.71 -9.00 22.30
C LEU A 865 -23.73 -9.30 23.79
N ASN A 866 -22.75 -10.04 24.32
CA ASN A 866 -22.68 -10.45 25.72
C ASN A 866 -22.60 -9.25 26.68
N HIS A 867 -21.93 -8.16 26.29
CA HIS A 867 -21.81 -6.95 27.09
C HIS A 867 -22.94 -5.93 26.89
N SER A 868 -23.82 -6.12 25.89
CA SER A 868 -24.95 -5.22 25.62
C SER A 868 -26.15 -5.47 26.52
N THR A 869 -26.95 -4.43 26.74
CA THR A 869 -28.23 -4.50 27.47
C THR A 869 -29.35 -5.09 26.61
N GLN A 870 -30.41 -5.60 27.24
CA GLN A 870 -31.58 -6.10 26.51
C GLN A 870 -32.26 -5.00 25.69
N ALA A 871 -32.28 -3.76 26.19
CA ALA A 871 -32.84 -2.61 25.50
C ALA A 871 -32.10 -2.30 24.19
N GLU A 872 -30.76 -2.31 24.20
CA GLU A 872 -29.95 -2.11 22.98
C GLU A 872 -30.21 -3.20 21.94
N ARG A 873 -30.28 -4.47 22.36
CA ARG A 873 -30.59 -5.60 21.46
C ARG A 873 -31.98 -5.47 20.85
N GLN A 874 -32.98 -5.11 21.65
CA GLN A 874 -34.36 -4.91 21.17
C GLN A 874 -34.43 -3.74 20.19
N GLN A 875 -33.68 -2.66 20.45
CA GLN A 875 -33.61 -1.51 19.56
C GLN A 875 -33.09 -1.89 18.17
N VAL A 876 -32.10 -2.79 18.07
CA VAL A 876 -31.63 -3.32 16.78
C VAL A 876 -32.77 -4.00 16.01
N VAL A 877 -33.54 -4.87 16.67
CA VAL A 877 -34.66 -5.60 16.06
C VAL A 877 -35.77 -4.65 15.61
N THR A 878 -36.13 -3.68 16.46
CA THR A 878 -37.13 -2.66 16.12
C THR A 878 -36.70 -1.81 14.92
N ARG A 879 -35.47 -1.30 14.91
CA ARG A 879 -34.92 -0.51 13.79
C ARG A 879 -34.83 -1.33 12.52
N TRP A 880 -34.50 -2.62 12.61
CA TRP A 880 -34.53 -3.53 11.47
C TRP A 880 -35.93 -3.66 10.88
N GLY A 881 -36.95 -3.88 11.72
CA GLY A 881 -38.34 -3.95 11.29
C GLY A 881 -38.83 -2.66 10.64
N GLN A 882 -38.42 -1.49 11.15
CA GLN A 882 -38.77 -0.19 10.56
C GLN A 882 -38.17 0.04 9.17
N LEU A 883 -36.91 -0.38 8.95
CA LEU A 883 -36.21 -0.14 7.69
C LEU A 883 -36.44 -1.23 6.63
N TYR A 884 -36.65 -2.47 7.07
CA TYR A 884 -36.62 -3.65 6.21
C TYR A 884 -37.75 -4.66 6.50
N GLY A 885 -38.68 -4.35 7.41
CA GLY A 885 -39.88 -5.13 7.64
C GLY A 885 -40.87 -4.92 6.51
N SER A 886 -41.07 -5.97 5.71
CA SER A 886 -42.16 -6.11 4.74
C SER A 886 -42.54 -7.58 4.66
#